data_AF-A0A6L3ZK26-F1
#
_entry.id   AF-A0A6L3ZK26-F1
#
_cell.length_a   1.000
_cell.length_b   1.000
_cell.length_c   1.000
_cell.angle_alpha   90.00
_cell.angle_beta   90.00
_cell.angle_gamma   90.00
#
_symmetry.space_group_name_H-M   'P 1'
#
loop_
_entity.id
_entity.type
_entity.pdbx_description
1 polymer ?
#
loop_
_entity_poly.entity_id
_entity_poly.type
_entity_poly.pdbx_seq_one_letter_code
_entity_poly.pdbx_strand_id
1 'polypeptide(L)'
;MNSGLLFFLSLLYLSVLFIVARWGENSKRLFEGKSAGFAYALSLAVYCSAWTYYGSIGRASTNGLDFLAIYLGPVVFMPIWWVLVKRMIRIVRTQHITSLSDLLASRYGKNQSIGTWVAVMIIIAITPYISLQIKAIGDSFYQLGGSDLPIWMSPVLFTTIVLCLFALVYGMRFLSGNQPKTGMITVVAFESLIKLLAFVFVAALVIYYGFGGISNIYHQAESIGTLQPHLNMDEDQQSNWFWMLIVSGIAFTLLPRQFQMGVLENKNEKHLNTALWFLPLYMLLITVFVLPIAFGGIVLFGEKVDSDFYLLHLGTHFGGKFMGMLVYFGGFAAATSMIIVSALSLGNMLNTNVLLPALLRVERNVDMSKRITITRRISVILIFVLAYYYYYFFAYNKPLVSTGLTSFTGIAQIAPAIFGGLFWKEATRKGALAGILSGFAVWFYMLIVPTLLTTQHLGEEFLANGAYGLTILSPTRLAEVMGMTPLSAAIFISLSLNTAVFVLVSVLTTPDRLEVNQAEIFTRINRISRRTYDQAEMWKAEVPFADIKSLLINFLGDRRTEEVLDRYARINRINFEYEKNADPRMISYAERLLTEAIGPASARIVIQSVAQGEELSVLEVIDILQESKAIFQLNRDLKAKTSELEEATEKLIRANARLQEYSDIKDEFLYTVTHELRTPLTAIRSQAELVHEDSDMPLEDRQMFMEAMVKECERLSTLITNVLDLEKFESGSQKLTLVKGHIQDVIDNSIRAVKQLIQDKRIELSADINPSIPACFMDVDRIQQVLINLLSNALKFVNDDGGQIKITAYVLDNSIKINVSDNGPGVPQEDRKLIFDKFYQAKNQTKRKPKGTGLGLAICKNIIQMHKGKIWIEESSLGGTRVSFTLPLYIQKSI
;
A
#
# COMPACT_ATOMS: atom_id res chain seq x y z
N MET A 1 41.50 -39.58 -14.44
CA MET A 1 42.07 -39.59 -13.07
C MET A 1 41.28 -40.60 -12.25
N ASN A 2 41.73 -41.09 -11.07
CA ASN A 2 40.88 -42.01 -10.31
C ASN A 2 39.67 -41.26 -9.74
N SER A 3 38.45 -41.60 -10.18
CA SER A 3 37.20 -41.00 -9.73
C SER A 3 37.04 -41.04 -8.20
N GLY A 4 37.52 -42.09 -7.53
CA GLY A 4 37.49 -42.20 -6.07
C GLY A 4 38.33 -41.13 -5.36
N LEU A 5 39.49 -40.77 -5.93
CA LEU A 5 40.33 -39.70 -5.40
C LEU A 5 39.65 -38.34 -5.54
N LEU A 6 39.00 -38.07 -6.68
CA LEU A 6 38.31 -36.80 -6.91
C LEU A 6 37.09 -36.64 -5.99
N PHE A 7 36.37 -37.73 -5.70
CA PHE A 7 35.31 -37.74 -4.68
C PHE A 7 35.84 -37.43 -3.28
N PHE A 8 36.90 -38.12 -2.86
CA PHE A 8 37.51 -37.89 -1.55
C PHE A 8 37.98 -36.44 -1.39
N LEU A 9 38.65 -35.91 -2.41
CA LEU A 9 39.12 -34.53 -2.47
C LEU A 9 37.98 -33.51 -2.43
N SER A 10 36.86 -33.78 -3.10
CA SER A 10 35.66 -32.93 -3.05
C SER A 10 35.03 -32.92 -1.65
N LEU A 11 34.99 -34.07 -0.98
CA LEU A 11 34.46 -34.19 0.39
C LEU A 11 35.40 -33.52 1.42
N LEU A 12 36.71 -33.63 1.22
CA LEU A 12 37.71 -32.92 2.01
C LEU A 12 37.54 -31.40 1.86
N TYR A 13 37.33 -30.91 0.64
CA TYR A 13 37.08 -29.50 0.38
C TYR A 13 35.83 -28.99 1.12
N LEU A 14 34.70 -29.70 1.05
CA LEU A 14 33.50 -29.35 1.81
C LEU A 14 33.75 -29.37 3.32
N SER A 15 34.59 -30.29 3.81
CA SER A 15 34.98 -30.35 5.22
C SER A 15 35.82 -29.13 5.63
N VAL A 16 36.70 -28.63 4.75
CA VAL A 16 37.44 -27.38 4.95
C VAL A 16 36.49 -26.19 5.05
N LEU A 17 35.45 -26.12 4.22
CA LEU A 17 34.43 -25.06 4.32
C LEU A 17 33.74 -25.06 5.68
N PHE A 18 33.46 -26.24 6.24
CA PHE A 18 32.91 -26.35 7.60
C PHE A 18 33.87 -25.84 8.69
N ILE A 19 35.18 -25.98 8.50
CA ILE A 19 36.17 -25.42 9.42
C ILE A 19 36.22 -23.89 9.28
N VAL A 20 36.30 -23.37 8.05
CA VAL A 20 36.30 -21.93 7.75
C VAL A 20 35.07 -21.24 8.32
N ALA A 21 33.92 -21.88 8.18
CA ALA A 21 32.69 -21.45 8.77
C ALA A 21 32.74 -21.25 10.29
N ARG A 22 33.17 -22.30 11.01
CA ARG A 22 33.24 -22.31 12.48
C ARG A 22 34.27 -21.29 12.97
N TRP A 23 35.35 -21.13 12.20
CA TRP A 23 36.33 -20.08 12.43
C TRP A 23 35.74 -18.67 12.24
N GLY A 24 34.93 -18.47 11.20
CA GLY A 24 34.22 -17.22 10.94
C GLY A 24 33.21 -16.85 12.03
N GLU A 25 32.50 -17.82 12.60
CA GLU A 25 31.59 -17.61 13.73
C GLU A 25 32.30 -17.07 14.99
N ASN A 26 33.49 -17.60 15.29
CA ASN A 26 34.26 -17.25 16.49
C ASN A 26 35.10 -15.97 16.32
N SER A 27 35.31 -15.51 15.09
CA SER A 27 36.24 -14.42 14.78
C SER A 27 35.56 -13.05 14.77
N LYS A 28 35.56 -12.35 15.90
CA LYS A 28 35.05 -10.96 15.99
C LYS A 28 35.79 -9.98 15.05
N ARG A 29 37.11 -10.16 14.88
CA ARG A 29 38.01 -9.28 14.10
C ARG A 29 37.72 -9.19 12.61
N LEU A 30 37.18 -10.24 11.98
CA LEU A 30 36.83 -10.24 10.55
C LEU A 30 35.62 -9.34 10.26
N PHE A 31 34.83 -9.02 11.28
CA PHE A 31 33.55 -8.35 11.16
C PHE A 31 33.52 -6.98 11.84
N GLU A 32 34.70 -6.41 12.10
CA GLU A 32 34.90 -5.06 12.61
C GLU A 32 35.65 -4.19 11.60
N GLY A 33 35.24 -2.93 11.43
CA GLY A 33 35.94 -1.97 10.58
C GLY A 33 35.86 -2.25 9.07
N LYS A 34 36.98 -2.05 8.35
CA LYS A 34 37.04 -2.13 6.88
C LYS A 34 37.02 -3.57 6.33
N SER A 35 37.57 -4.54 7.06
CA SER A 35 37.60 -5.97 6.66
C SER A 35 36.19 -6.55 6.48
N ALA A 36 35.25 -6.12 7.32
CA ALA A 36 33.84 -6.50 7.23
C ALA A 36 33.20 -6.07 5.90
N GLY A 37 33.59 -4.90 5.37
CA GLY A 37 33.14 -4.39 4.08
C GLY A 37 33.64 -5.23 2.90
N PHE A 38 34.90 -5.68 2.94
CA PHE A 38 35.47 -6.56 1.91
C PHE A 38 34.88 -7.98 1.97
N ALA A 39 34.70 -8.54 3.16
CA ALA A 39 34.05 -9.84 3.33
C ALA A 39 32.61 -9.83 2.77
N TYR A 40 31.87 -8.75 3.02
CA TYR A 40 30.54 -8.54 2.44
C TYR A 40 30.57 -8.40 0.91
N ALA A 41 31.52 -7.63 0.37
CA ALA A 41 31.67 -7.48 -1.07
C ALA A 41 32.03 -8.82 -1.75
N LEU A 42 32.92 -9.62 -1.15
CA LEU A 42 33.24 -10.97 -1.60
C LEU A 42 32.06 -11.93 -1.47
N SER A 43 31.20 -11.79 -0.46
CA SER A 43 30.00 -12.64 -0.37
C SER A 43 28.97 -12.36 -1.46
N LEU A 44 28.89 -11.10 -1.94
CA LEU A 44 28.07 -10.74 -3.11
C LEU A 44 28.58 -11.38 -4.41
N ALA A 45 29.88 -11.70 -4.49
CA ALA A 45 30.48 -12.39 -5.62
C ALA A 45 29.97 -13.85 -5.80
N VAL A 46 29.09 -14.34 -4.92
CA VAL A 46 28.25 -15.52 -5.19
C VAL A 46 27.35 -15.37 -6.43
N TYR A 47 27.27 -14.17 -7.00
CA TYR A 47 26.72 -13.96 -8.34
C TYR A 47 27.52 -14.70 -9.40
N CYS A 48 28.85 -14.67 -9.30
CA CYS A 48 29.78 -15.36 -10.18
C CYS A 48 29.81 -16.84 -9.82
N SER A 49 28.98 -17.63 -10.51
CA SER A 49 28.79 -19.06 -10.24
C SER A 49 29.55 -19.94 -11.24
N ALA A 50 29.30 -21.25 -11.25
CA ALA A 50 29.91 -22.15 -12.24
C ALA A 50 29.54 -21.76 -13.69
N TRP A 51 28.45 -21.00 -13.89
CA TRP A 51 28.16 -20.34 -15.15
C TRP A 51 29.25 -19.36 -15.57
N THR A 52 29.71 -18.53 -14.64
CA THR A 52 30.79 -17.56 -14.90
C THR A 52 32.10 -18.26 -15.16
N TYR A 53 32.32 -19.36 -14.44
CA TYR A 53 33.55 -20.12 -14.51
C TYR A 53 33.68 -20.97 -15.78
N TYR A 54 32.58 -21.58 -16.25
CA TYR A 54 32.53 -22.47 -17.41
C TYR A 54 31.71 -21.85 -18.55
N GLY A 55 30.41 -21.66 -18.33
CA GLY A 55 29.47 -21.25 -19.39
C GLY A 55 29.74 -19.89 -20.05
N SER A 56 30.45 -18.96 -19.40
CA SER A 56 30.83 -17.68 -20.04
C SER A 56 31.89 -17.86 -21.11
N ILE A 57 32.75 -18.87 -20.97
CA ILE A 57 33.76 -19.22 -21.97
C ILE A 57 33.08 -19.90 -23.15
N GLY A 58 32.16 -20.85 -22.89
CA GLY A 58 31.34 -21.45 -23.94
C GLY A 58 30.55 -20.40 -24.70
N ARG A 59 29.86 -19.49 -24.01
CA ARG A 59 29.12 -18.40 -24.68
C ARG A 59 30.02 -17.42 -25.43
N ALA A 60 31.20 -17.11 -24.93
CA ALA A 60 32.16 -16.28 -25.64
C ALA A 60 32.67 -16.97 -26.92
N SER A 61 32.77 -18.30 -26.91
CA SER A 61 33.22 -19.07 -28.06
C SER A 61 32.17 -19.23 -29.15
N THR A 62 30.87 -19.11 -28.82
CA THR A 62 29.76 -19.27 -29.78
C THR A 62 29.12 -17.95 -30.21
N ASN A 63 29.03 -17.00 -29.28
CA ASN A 63 28.32 -15.73 -29.47
C ASN A 63 29.19 -14.50 -29.16
N GLY A 64 30.51 -14.67 -29.02
CA GLY A 64 31.43 -13.55 -28.92
C GLY A 64 31.24 -12.68 -27.68
N LEU A 65 30.83 -11.42 -27.85
CA LEU A 65 30.69 -10.44 -26.75
C LEU A 65 29.39 -10.57 -25.94
N ASP A 66 28.49 -11.49 -26.30
CA ASP A 66 27.19 -11.71 -25.63
C ASP A 66 27.32 -11.97 -24.12
N PHE A 67 28.33 -12.73 -23.69
CA PHE A 67 28.53 -13.07 -22.29
C PHE A 67 28.72 -11.83 -21.40
N LEU A 68 29.23 -10.73 -21.97
CA LEU A 68 29.63 -9.55 -21.23
C LEU A 68 28.42 -8.78 -20.66
N ALA A 69 27.26 -8.85 -21.33
CA ALA A 69 26.02 -8.22 -20.86
C ALA A 69 25.63 -8.69 -19.44
N ILE A 70 25.91 -9.95 -19.11
CA ILE A 70 25.59 -10.54 -17.80
C ILE A 70 26.37 -9.87 -16.66
N TYR A 71 27.57 -9.37 -16.94
CA TYR A 71 28.45 -8.75 -15.95
C TYR A 71 28.36 -7.22 -15.98
N LEU A 72 28.24 -6.64 -17.18
CA LEU A 72 28.04 -5.20 -17.32
C LEU A 72 26.68 -4.75 -16.82
N GLY A 73 25.63 -5.56 -16.94
CA GLY A 73 24.30 -5.25 -16.41
C GLY A 73 24.31 -4.86 -14.93
N PRO A 74 24.80 -5.73 -14.02
CA PRO A 74 24.98 -5.40 -12.61
C PRO A 74 25.84 -4.16 -12.36
N VAL A 75 26.94 -3.98 -13.12
CA VAL A 75 27.86 -2.84 -12.98
C VAL A 75 27.16 -1.52 -13.33
N VAL A 76 26.47 -1.46 -14.46
CA VAL A 76 25.69 -0.29 -14.90
C VAL A 76 24.52 -0.04 -13.94
N PHE A 77 23.92 -1.09 -13.40
CA PHE A 77 22.79 -0.98 -12.46
C PHE A 77 23.22 -0.55 -11.04
N MET A 78 24.52 -0.52 -10.71
CA MET A 78 25.01 -0.26 -9.35
C MET A 78 24.52 1.03 -8.68
N PRO A 79 24.45 2.19 -9.36
CA PRO A 79 23.93 3.41 -8.74
C PRO A 79 22.48 3.24 -8.28
N ILE A 80 21.65 2.59 -9.09
CA ILE A 80 20.24 2.28 -8.78
C ILE A 80 20.18 1.23 -7.68
N TRP A 81 20.98 0.16 -7.80
CA TRP A 81 21.10 -0.92 -6.83
C TRP A 81 21.43 -0.39 -5.42
N TRP A 82 22.36 0.55 -5.30
CA TRP A 82 22.72 1.16 -4.01
C TRP A 82 21.52 1.83 -3.34
N VAL A 83 20.70 2.57 -4.11
CA VAL A 83 19.48 3.19 -3.59
C VAL A 83 18.45 2.14 -3.15
N LEU A 84 18.23 1.13 -3.99
CA LEU A 84 17.26 0.05 -3.75
C LEU A 84 17.64 -0.78 -2.52
N VAL A 85 18.86 -1.32 -2.51
CA VAL A 85 19.34 -2.21 -1.45
C VAL A 85 19.43 -1.50 -0.11
N LYS A 86 19.89 -0.24 -0.08
CA LYS A 86 19.91 0.54 1.15
C LYS A 86 18.52 0.70 1.77
N ARG A 87 17.48 0.94 0.96
CA ARG A 87 16.09 0.96 1.43
C ARG A 87 15.63 -0.41 1.91
N MET A 88 15.90 -1.47 1.13
CA MET A 88 15.51 -2.83 1.49
C MET A 88 16.14 -3.28 2.82
N ILE A 89 17.43 -2.98 3.07
CA ILE A 89 18.11 -3.32 4.33
C ILE A 89 17.37 -2.69 5.52
N ARG A 90 16.99 -1.41 5.41
CA ARG A 90 16.25 -0.70 6.48
C ARG A 90 14.90 -1.34 6.73
N ILE A 91 14.14 -1.57 5.66
CA ILE A 91 12.79 -2.15 5.75
C ILE A 91 12.84 -3.55 6.36
N VAL A 92 13.75 -4.40 5.88
CA VAL A 92 13.93 -5.76 6.37
C VAL A 92 14.22 -5.78 7.87
N ARG A 93 15.07 -4.87 8.36
CA ARG A 93 15.40 -4.77 9.78
C ARG A 93 14.22 -4.26 10.61
N THR A 94 13.53 -3.21 10.15
CA THR A 94 12.40 -2.61 10.88
C THR A 94 11.19 -3.54 10.92
N GLN A 95 10.99 -4.37 9.89
CA GLN A 95 9.82 -5.25 9.76
C GLN A 95 10.13 -6.73 10.01
N HIS A 96 11.35 -7.08 10.42
CA HIS A 96 11.82 -8.46 10.68
C HIS A 96 11.52 -9.43 9.52
N ILE A 97 11.76 -8.99 8.29
CA ILE A 97 11.45 -9.73 7.07
C ILE A 97 12.54 -10.79 6.84
N THR A 98 12.15 -12.03 6.53
CA THR A 98 13.11 -13.14 6.41
C THR A 98 13.36 -13.61 4.98
N SER A 99 12.62 -13.09 4.01
CA SER A 99 12.73 -13.50 2.61
C SER A 99 12.15 -12.48 1.63
N LEU A 100 12.35 -12.70 0.33
CA LEU A 100 11.85 -11.82 -0.73
C LEU A 100 10.32 -11.87 -0.85
N SER A 101 9.70 -13.05 -0.65
CA SER A 101 8.24 -13.18 -0.64
C SER A 101 7.63 -12.47 0.57
N ASP A 102 8.28 -12.54 1.73
CA ASP A 102 7.86 -11.81 2.93
C ASP A 102 7.94 -10.29 2.71
N LEU A 103 8.93 -9.80 1.94
CA LEU A 103 9.05 -8.38 1.61
C LEU A 103 7.82 -7.86 0.86
N LEU A 104 7.37 -8.62 -0.14
CA LEU A 104 6.16 -8.30 -0.90
C LEU A 104 4.90 -8.46 -0.05
N ALA A 105 4.77 -9.57 0.68
CA ALA A 105 3.62 -9.79 1.56
C ALA A 105 3.48 -8.67 2.59
N SER A 106 4.59 -8.23 3.18
CA SER A 106 4.63 -7.12 4.13
C SER A 106 4.21 -5.80 3.50
N ARG A 107 4.76 -5.46 2.32
CA ARG A 107 4.41 -4.22 1.60
C ARG A 107 2.91 -4.12 1.26
N TYR A 108 2.31 -5.23 0.86
CA TYR A 108 0.94 -5.30 0.33
C TYR A 108 -0.04 -5.88 1.35
N GLY A 109 -0.01 -5.32 2.58
CA GLY A 109 -1.03 -5.54 3.61
C GLY A 109 -0.84 -6.77 4.49
N LYS A 110 0.38 -7.31 4.61
CA LYS A 110 0.70 -8.56 5.35
C LYS A 110 -0.17 -9.75 4.94
N ASN A 111 -0.61 -9.77 3.68
CA ASN A 111 -1.48 -10.82 3.19
C ASN A 111 -0.66 -12.05 2.78
N GLN A 112 -0.91 -13.16 3.48
CA GLN A 112 -0.21 -14.42 3.23
C GLN A 112 -0.33 -14.92 1.79
N SER A 113 -1.46 -14.67 1.12
CA SER A 113 -1.72 -15.18 -0.24
C SER A 113 -0.70 -14.69 -1.28
N ILE A 114 -0.30 -13.42 -1.23
CA ILE A 114 0.73 -12.89 -2.13
C ILE A 114 2.07 -13.58 -1.86
N GLY A 115 2.44 -13.69 -0.57
CA GLY A 115 3.68 -14.33 -0.14
C GLY A 115 3.78 -15.77 -0.66
N THR A 116 2.69 -16.54 -0.57
CA THR A 116 2.58 -17.90 -1.11
C THR A 116 2.77 -17.93 -2.63
N TRP A 117 2.03 -17.13 -3.40
CA TRP A 117 2.14 -17.11 -4.86
C TRP A 117 3.54 -16.74 -5.34
N VAL A 118 4.10 -15.68 -4.76
CA VAL A 118 5.45 -15.19 -5.07
C VAL A 118 6.49 -16.26 -4.72
N ALA A 119 6.38 -16.92 -3.56
CA ALA A 119 7.31 -17.96 -3.17
C ALA A 119 7.30 -19.14 -4.16
N VAL A 120 6.12 -19.62 -4.57
CA VAL A 120 5.99 -20.71 -5.56
C VAL A 120 6.60 -20.31 -6.91
N MET A 121 6.32 -19.09 -7.40
CA MET A 121 6.86 -18.59 -8.66
C MET A 121 8.38 -18.46 -8.63
N ILE A 122 8.96 -17.97 -7.52
CA ILE A 122 10.41 -17.88 -7.35
C ILE A 122 11.04 -19.27 -7.37
N ILE A 123 10.43 -20.26 -6.72
CA ILE A 123 10.93 -21.64 -6.73
C ILE A 123 10.94 -22.18 -8.16
N ILE A 124 9.84 -22.02 -8.90
CA ILE A 124 9.75 -22.46 -10.31
C ILE A 124 10.81 -21.75 -11.17
N ALA A 125 10.98 -20.43 -11.01
CA ALA A 125 11.94 -19.65 -11.79
C ALA A 125 13.40 -20.04 -11.50
N ILE A 126 13.76 -20.35 -10.26
CA ILE A 126 15.16 -20.59 -9.84
C ILE A 126 15.58 -22.06 -9.90
N THR A 127 14.62 -23.00 -9.89
CA THR A 127 14.91 -24.45 -9.99
C THR A 127 15.80 -24.82 -11.18
N PRO A 128 15.55 -24.32 -12.42
CA PRO A 128 16.42 -24.57 -13.57
C PRO A 128 17.86 -24.13 -13.34
N TYR A 129 18.04 -23.02 -12.61
CA TYR A 129 19.35 -22.45 -12.37
C TYR A 129 20.17 -23.24 -11.33
N ILE A 130 19.52 -23.80 -10.30
CA ILE A 130 20.18 -24.71 -9.35
C ILE A 130 20.56 -26.01 -10.05
N SER A 131 19.62 -26.56 -10.83
CA SER A 131 19.82 -27.76 -11.65
C SER A 131 21.05 -27.62 -12.56
N LEU A 132 21.19 -26.47 -13.19
CA LEU A 132 22.32 -26.13 -14.04
C LEU A 132 23.67 -26.14 -13.31
N GLN A 133 23.73 -25.67 -12.06
CA GLN A 133 24.98 -25.71 -11.30
C GLN A 133 25.36 -27.14 -10.91
N ILE A 134 24.35 -27.97 -10.60
CA ILE A 134 24.56 -29.40 -10.32
C ILE A 134 25.13 -30.11 -11.55
N LYS A 135 24.57 -29.83 -12.74
CA LYS A 135 25.09 -30.30 -14.03
C LYS A 135 26.54 -29.88 -14.24
N ALA A 136 26.87 -28.60 -14.02
CA ALA A 136 28.23 -28.09 -14.18
C ALA A 136 29.27 -28.86 -13.34
N ILE A 137 28.93 -29.19 -12.09
CA ILE A 137 29.80 -30.00 -11.24
C ILE A 137 29.95 -31.41 -11.81
N GLY A 138 28.83 -32.05 -12.17
CA GLY A 138 28.82 -33.40 -12.74
C GLY A 138 29.65 -33.52 -14.01
N ASP A 139 29.41 -32.62 -14.97
CA ASP A 139 30.12 -32.60 -16.25
C ASP A 139 31.61 -32.36 -16.04
N SER A 140 32.00 -31.41 -15.16
CA SER A 140 33.42 -31.19 -14.82
C SER A 140 34.07 -32.42 -14.17
N PHE A 141 33.31 -33.21 -13.40
CA PHE A 141 33.77 -34.47 -12.84
C PHE A 141 34.01 -35.49 -13.95
N TYR A 142 33.06 -35.68 -14.87
CA TYR A 142 33.18 -36.63 -15.97
C TYR A 142 34.39 -36.32 -16.86
N GLN A 143 34.65 -35.03 -17.14
CA GLN A 143 35.79 -34.61 -17.95
C GLN A 143 37.16 -34.96 -17.31
N LEU A 144 37.27 -35.06 -15.98
CA LEU A 144 38.51 -35.40 -15.27
C LEU A 144 38.61 -36.87 -14.81
N GLY A 145 37.48 -37.44 -14.40
CA GLY A 145 37.36 -38.75 -13.78
C GLY A 145 37.11 -39.90 -14.77
N GLY A 146 36.53 -39.61 -15.94
CA GLY A 146 36.08 -40.63 -16.89
C GLY A 146 34.61 -41.06 -16.68
N SER A 147 34.07 -41.81 -17.64
CA SER A 147 32.63 -41.94 -17.92
C SER A 147 31.90 -43.17 -17.33
N ASP A 148 32.59 -44.13 -16.71
CA ASP A 148 32.01 -45.47 -16.52
C ASP A 148 31.39 -45.71 -15.14
N LEU A 149 30.47 -44.83 -14.72
CA LEU A 149 29.66 -45.04 -13.51
C LEU A 149 28.17 -45.15 -13.86
N PRO A 150 27.45 -46.19 -13.37
CA PRO A 150 26.00 -46.28 -13.50
C PRO A 150 25.29 -45.03 -12.97
N ILE A 151 24.09 -44.71 -13.47
CA ILE A 151 23.33 -43.49 -13.10
C ILE A 151 23.11 -43.36 -11.59
N TRP A 152 22.89 -44.47 -10.88
CA TRP A 152 22.75 -44.53 -9.41
C TRP A 152 24.06 -44.22 -8.65
N MET A 153 25.21 -44.28 -9.33
CA MET A 153 26.53 -43.84 -8.89
C MET A 153 26.99 -42.58 -9.66
N SER A 154 26.07 -41.86 -10.32
CA SER A 154 26.45 -40.67 -11.08
C SER A 154 27.05 -39.60 -10.14
N PRO A 155 28.16 -38.94 -10.54
CA PRO A 155 28.70 -37.77 -9.85
C PRO A 155 27.66 -36.69 -9.58
N VAL A 156 26.66 -36.54 -10.45
CA VAL A 156 25.56 -35.58 -10.28
C VAL A 156 24.67 -35.95 -9.09
N LEU A 157 24.19 -37.19 -9.00
CA LEU A 157 23.36 -37.64 -7.88
C LEU A 157 24.15 -37.57 -6.57
N PHE A 158 25.39 -38.05 -6.58
CA PHE A 158 26.27 -38.01 -5.41
C PHE A 158 26.48 -36.57 -4.90
N THR A 159 26.90 -35.66 -5.80
CA THR A 159 27.11 -34.25 -5.43
C THR A 159 25.82 -33.62 -4.91
N THR A 160 24.67 -33.93 -5.52
CA THR A 160 23.37 -33.41 -5.05
C THR A 160 23.08 -33.85 -3.61
N ILE A 161 23.26 -35.14 -3.30
CA ILE A 161 23.03 -35.68 -1.94
C ILE A 161 24.02 -35.05 -0.95
N VAL A 162 25.29 -34.99 -1.29
CA VAL A 162 26.33 -34.43 -0.41
C VAL A 162 26.09 -32.94 -0.15
N LEU A 163 25.77 -32.15 -1.16
CA LEU A 163 25.43 -30.74 -0.99
C LEU A 163 24.14 -30.54 -0.20
N CYS A 164 23.14 -31.41 -0.39
CA CYS A 164 21.92 -31.39 0.42
C CYS A 164 22.22 -31.68 1.89
N LEU A 165 22.99 -32.74 2.18
CA LEU A 165 23.42 -33.06 3.55
C LEU A 165 24.23 -31.93 4.17
N PHE A 166 25.16 -31.35 3.41
CA PHE A 166 25.92 -30.20 3.86
C PHE A 166 25.01 -29.00 4.17
N ALA A 167 24.06 -28.66 3.29
CA ALA A 167 23.09 -27.60 3.54
C ALA A 167 22.21 -27.88 4.78
N LEU A 168 21.86 -29.13 5.06
CA LEU A 168 21.08 -29.52 6.24
C LEU A 168 21.88 -29.47 7.53
N VAL A 169 23.14 -29.94 7.54
CA VAL A 169 24.01 -29.97 8.72
C VAL A 169 24.51 -28.57 9.07
N TYR A 170 24.91 -27.82 8.04
CA TYR A 170 25.60 -26.56 8.18
C TYR A 170 24.65 -25.37 7.94
N GLY A 171 23.99 -25.33 6.79
CA GLY A 171 23.12 -24.22 6.38
C GLY A 171 21.95 -23.93 7.32
N MET A 172 21.36 -24.97 7.91
CA MET A 172 20.22 -24.84 8.83
C MET A 172 20.58 -24.22 10.20
N ARG A 173 21.86 -24.24 10.61
CA ARG A 173 22.30 -23.60 11.86
C ARG A 173 22.23 -22.08 11.79
N PHE A 174 22.50 -21.50 10.62
CA PHE A 174 22.43 -20.03 10.35
C PHE A 174 21.02 -19.48 10.22
N LEU A 175 20.11 -20.39 9.95
CA LEU A 175 18.71 -20.14 9.70
C LEU A 175 17.94 -20.03 11.04
N SER A 176 18.48 -20.57 12.13
CA SER A 176 18.01 -20.36 13.50
C SER A 176 18.49 -19.01 14.04
N GLY A 177 17.56 -18.14 14.45
CA GLY A 177 17.78 -16.71 14.72
C GLY A 177 18.75 -16.33 15.85
N ASN A 178 19.49 -17.28 16.43
CA ASN A 178 20.23 -17.09 17.68
C ASN A 178 21.76 -17.31 17.56
N GLN A 179 22.27 -17.52 16.35
CA GLN A 179 23.73 -17.59 16.10
C GLN A 179 24.19 -16.48 15.15
N PRO A 180 25.41 -15.96 15.34
CA PRO A 180 25.98 -14.96 14.45
C PRO A 180 26.12 -15.57 13.03
N LYS A 181 25.26 -15.13 12.10
CA LYS A 181 25.25 -15.54 10.68
C LYS A 181 26.52 -15.19 9.87
N THR A 182 27.48 -14.61 10.57
CA THR A 182 28.88 -14.36 10.24
C THR A 182 29.58 -15.55 9.57
N GLY A 183 29.29 -16.79 9.99
CA GLY A 183 29.88 -18.00 9.42
C GLY A 183 29.57 -18.17 7.92
N MET A 184 28.30 -17.96 7.54
CA MET A 184 27.84 -18.12 6.15
C MET A 184 28.49 -17.09 5.20
N ILE A 185 28.60 -15.82 5.63
CA ILE A 185 29.31 -14.78 4.86
C ILE A 185 30.78 -15.16 4.67
N THR A 186 31.44 -15.67 5.72
CA THR A 186 32.86 -16.03 5.68
C THR A 186 33.13 -17.15 4.68
N VAL A 187 32.30 -18.20 4.67
CA VAL A 187 32.42 -19.32 3.70
C VAL A 187 32.28 -18.81 2.28
N VAL A 188 31.22 -18.05 1.99
CA VAL A 188 30.96 -17.58 0.62
C VAL A 188 32.05 -16.61 0.15
N ALA A 189 32.57 -15.77 1.05
CA ALA A 189 33.69 -14.88 0.75
C ALA A 189 34.99 -15.65 0.46
N PHE A 190 35.30 -16.67 1.27
CA PHE A 190 36.44 -17.54 1.08
C PHE A 190 36.36 -18.33 -0.23
N GLU A 191 35.21 -18.93 -0.53
CA GLU A 191 34.97 -19.61 -1.80
C GLU A 191 35.15 -18.64 -2.97
N SER A 192 34.62 -17.43 -2.88
CA SER A 192 34.72 -16.44 -3.96
C SER A 192 36.15 -15.95 -4.19
N LEU A 193 36.99 -15.93 -3.14
CA LEU A 193 38.42 -15.67 -3.26
C LEU A 193 39.14 -16.84 -3.97
N ILE A 194 38.85 -18.09 -3.57
CA ILE A 194 39.43 -19.28 -4.21
C ILE A 194 39.09 -19.30 -5.70
N LYS A 195 37.83 -19.09 -6.07
CA LYS A 195 37.37 -19.04 -7.47
C LYS A 195 38.20 -18.04 -8.28
N LEU A 196 38.34 -16.82 -7.78
CA LEU A 196 39.03 -15.75 -8.48
C LEU A 196 40.51 -16.08 -8.67
N LEU A 197 41.19 -16.49 -7.59
CA LEU A 197 42.61 -16.84 -7.64
C LEU A 197 42.86 -18.03 -8.56
N ALA A 198 42.00 -19.05 -8.48
CA ALA A 198 42.08 -20.22 -9.34
C ALA A 198 41.91 -19.87 -10.83
N PHE A 199 40.86 -19.11 -11.14
CA PHE A 199 40.57 -18.69 -12.51
C PHE A 199 41.69 -17.85 -13.10
N VAL A 200 42.09 -16.78 -12.40
CA VAL A 200 43.13 -15.85 -12.87
C VAL A 200 44.47 -16.56 -13.02
N PHE A 201 44.84 -17.42 -12.07
CA PHE A 201 46.10 -18.17 -12.14
C PHE A 201 46.13 -19.13 -13.33
N VAL A 202 45.06 -19.92 -13.53
CA VAL A 202 45.00 -20.85 -14.66
C VAL A 202 44.97 -20.07 -15.99
N ALA A 203 44.15 -19.04 -16.07
CA ALA A 203 44.00 -18.22 -17.26
C ALA A 203 45.33 -17.57 -17.66
N ALA A 204 46.04 -16.96 -16.70
CA ALA A 204 47.33 -16.35 -16.95
C ALA A 204 48.36 -17.38 -17.43
N LEU A 205 48.40 -18.57 -16.83
CA LEU A 205 49.32 -19.62 -17.28
C LEU A 205 48.97 -20.08 -18.70
N VAL A 206 47.70 -20.38 -18.99
CA VAL A 206 47.29 -20.79 -20.34
C VAL A 206 47.65 -19.73 -21.37
N ILE A 207 47.38 -18.46 -21.09
CA ILE A 207 47.60 -17.36 -22.04
C ILE A 207 49.09 -17.08 -22.24
N TYR A 208 49.85 -16.87 -21.16
CA TYR A 208 51.24 -16.42 -21.26
C TYR A 208 52.22 -17.57 -21.46
N TYR A 209 52.03 -18.70 -20.78
CA TYR A 209 52.89 -19.87 -20.95
C TYR A 209 52.44 -20.76 -22.11
N GLY A 210 51.13 -20.96 -22.29
CA GLY A 210 50.60 -21.83 -23.34
C GLY A 210 50.67 -21.22 -24.75
N PHE A 211 50.27 -19.95 -24.90
CA PHE A 211 50.20 -19.28 -26.21
C PHE A 211 51.24 -18.16 -26.40
N GLY A 212 52.03 -17.82 -25.38
CA GLY A 212 53.01 -16.73 -25.46
C GLY A 212 52.41 -15.32 -25.39
N GLY A 213 51.16 -15.18 -24.95
CA GLY A 213 50.47 -13.91 -24.77
C GLY A 213 49.14 -13.80 -25.51
N ILE A 214 48.34 -12.79 -25.16
CA ILE A 214 47.00 -12.54 -25.72
C ILE A 214 47.08 -12.26 -27.23
N SER A 215 48.07 -11.47 -27.68
CA SER A 215 48.23 -11.11 -29.09
C SER A 215 48.38 -12.33 -30.00
N ASN A 216 49.13 -13.34 -29.54
CA ASN A 216 49.36 -14.56 -30.32
C ASN A 216 48.08 -15.37 -30.49
N ILE A 217 47.25 -15.46 -29.45
CA ILE A 217 45.94 -16.12 -29.53
C ILE A 217 45.08 -15.45 -30.57
N TYR A 218 45.02 -14.12 -30.57
CA TYR A 218 44.21 -13.37 -31.55
C TYR A 218 44.75 -13.48 -32.96
N HIS A 219 46.07 -13.46 -33.17
CA HIS A 219 46.64 -13.72 -34.49
C HIS A 219 46.34 -15.14 -34.98
N GLN A 220 46.37 -16.15 -34.10
CA GLN A 220 46.00 -17.53 -34.46
C GLN A 220 44.49 -17.67 -34.71
N ALA A 221 43.63 -16.93 -33.99
CA ALA A 221 42.19 -16.90 -34.24
C ALA A 221 41.84 -16.16 -35.54
N GLU A 222 42.62 -15.13 -35.88
CA GLU A 222 42.47 -14.40 -37.14
C GLU A 222 42.90 -15.25 -38.34
N SER A 223 43.97 -16.04 -38.22
CA SER A 223 44.44 -16.90 -39.31
C SER A 223 43.47 -18.03 -39.67
N ILE A 224 42.64 -18.48 -38.72
CA ILE A 224 41.54 -19.42 -38.94
C ILE A 224 40.21 -18.73 -39.27
N GLY A 225 40.19 -17.40 -39.39
CA GLY A 225 39.02 -16.61 -39.79
C GLY A 225 37.92 -16.46 -38.74
N THR A 226 38.17 -16.83 -37.48
CA THR A 226 37.13 -16.83 -36.42
C THR A 226 37.07 -15.55 -35.61
N LEU A 227 38.13 -14.72 -35.63
CA LEU A 227 38.21 -13.51 -34.78
C LEU A 227 37.13 -12.46 -35.11
N GLN A 228 37.05 -12.02 -36.37
CA GLN A 228 36.15 -10.92 -36.78
C GLN A 228 34.64 -11.26 -36.62
N PRO A 229 34.15 -12.45 -37.00
CA PRO A 229 32.74 -12.81 -36.82
C PRO A 229 32.27 -12.82 -35.36
N HIS A 230 33.16 -13.11 -34.40
CA HIS A 230 32.82 -13.14 -32.97
C HIS A 230 32.96 -11.78 -32.29
N LEU A 231 33.63 -10.80 -32.91
CA LEU A 231 33.75 -9.45 -32.36
C LEU A 231 32.66 -8.51 -32.88
N ASN A 232 32.13 -8.76 -34.08
CA ASN A 232 31.07 -7.95 -34.67
C ASN A 232 29.69 -8.50 -34.30
N MET A 233 28.86 -7.67 -33.67
CA MET A 233 27.48 -8.02 -33.31
C MET A 233 26.51 -7.64 -34.43
N ASP A 234 25.73 -8.60 -34.90
CA ASP A 234 24.58 -8.35 -35.78
C ASP A 234 23.42 -7.65 -35.03
N GLU A 235 22.40 -7.19 -35.75
CA GLU A 235 21.26 -6.46 -35.16
C GLU A 235 20.52 -7.29 -34.09
N ASP A 236 20.38 -8.59 -34.32
CA ASP A 236 19.72 -9.52 -33.39
C ASP A 236 20.52 -9.69 -32.09
N GLN A 237 21.83 -9.84 -32.19
CA GLN A 237 22.75 -9.91 -31.05
C GLN A 237 22.78 -8.60 -30.28
N GLN A 238 22.76 -7.45 -30.95
CA GLN A 238 22.69 -6.15 -30.27
C GLN A 238 21.40 -6.01 -29.44
N SER A 239 20.27 -6.39 -30.01
CA SER A 239 18.97 -6.41 -29.31
C SER A 239 18.99 -7.34 -28.10
N ASN A 240 19.51 -8.56 -28.29
CA ASN A 240 19.67 -9.54 -27.21
C ASN A 240 20.58 -9.06 -26.09
N TRP A 241 21.70 -8.43 -26.45
CA TRP A 241 22.68 -7.89 -25.51
C TRP A 241 22.06 -6.81 -24.62
N PHE A 242 21.27 -5.90 -25.21
CA PHE A 242 20.55 -4.85 -24.49
C PHE A 242 19.57 -5.43 -23.45
N TRP A 243 18.71 -6.38 -23.84
CA TRP A 243 17.76 -6.99 -22.92
C TRP A 243 18.43 -7.85 -21.84
N MET A 244 19.53 -8.52 -22.19
CA MET A 244 20.33 -9.29 -21.25
C MET A 244 21.01 -8.39 -20.20
N LEU A 245 21.46 -7.20 -20.59
CA LEU A 245 22.04 -6.21 -19.68
C LEU A 245 21.01 -5.75 -18.64
N ILE A 246 19.79 -5.41 -19.08
CA ILE A 246 18.69 -5.00 -18.19
C ILE A 246 18.31 -6.12 -17.22
N VAL A 247 18.02 -7.32 -17.75
CA VAL A 247 17.54 -8.43 -16.91
C VAL A 247 18.61 -8.87 -15.90
N SER A 248 19.89 -8.79 -16.25
CA SER A 248 21.00 -9.16 -15.37
C SER A 248 21.17 -8.18 -14.21
N GLY A 249 20.98 -6.87 -14.43
CA GLY A 249 20.96 -5.88 -13.36
C GLY A 249 19.80 -6.09 -12.36
N ILE A 250 18.61 -6.40 -12.88
CA ILE A 250 17.43 -6.74 -12.07
C ILE A 250 17.69 -8.03 -11.29
N ALA A 251 18.14 -9.09 -11.96
CA ALA A 251 18.41 -10.39 -11.35
C ALA A 251 19.49 -10.29 -10.26
N PHE A 252 20.56 -9.52 -10.48
CA PHE A 252 21.57 -9.26 -9.46
C PHE A 252 20.98 -8.70 -8.16
N THR A 253 19.87 -7.97 -8.24
CA THR A 253 19.17 -7.43 -7.07
C THR A 253 18.22 -8.46 -6.44
N LEU A 254 17.44 -9.16 -7.27
CA LEU A 254 16.25 -9.91 -6.83
C LEU A 254 16.45 -11.41 -6.71
N LEU A 255 17.56 -11.97 -7.19
CA LEU A 255 17.86 -13.38 -7.01
C LEU A 255 17.86 -13.72 -5.51
N PRO A 256 17.20 -14.81 -5.07
CA PRO A 256 17.03 -15.09 -3.63
C PRO A 256 18.36 -15.14 -2.87
N ARG A 257 19.41 -15.71 -3.48
CA ARG A 257 20.77 -15.72 -2.91
C ARG A 257 21.39 -14.32 -2.78
N GLN A 258 21.13 -13.45 -3.76
CA GLN A 258 21.63 -12.07 -3.75
C GLN A 258 20.86 -11.22 -2.75
N PHE A 259 19.55 -11.42 -2.63
CA PHE A 259 18.75 -10.80 -1.58
C PHE A 259 19.21 -11.24 -0.19
N GLN A 260 19.47 -12.55 0.00
CA GLN A 260 20.02 -13.08 1.25
C GLN A 260 21.35 -12.40 1.60
N MET A 261 22.35 -12.47 0.72
CA MET A 261 23.68 -11.91 0.98
C MET A 261 23.68 -10.39 1.07
N GLY A 262 23.02 -9.73 0.12
CA GLY A 262 23.05 -8.29 -0.04
C GLY A 262 22.19 -7.54 0.95
N VAL A 263 21.03 -8.09 1.32
CA VAL A 263 20.04 -7.40 2.15
C VAL A 263 19.95 -8.02 3.54
N LEU A 264 19.64 -9.32 3.66
CA LEU A 264 19.34 -9.95 4.95
C LEU A 264 20.58 -10.09 5.85
N GLU A 265 21.72 -10.44 5.26
CA GLU A 265 22.96 -10.70 5.99
C GLU A 265 23.83 -9.44 6.19
N ASN A 266 23.42 -8.30 5.62
CA ASN A 266 24.12 -7.04 5.81
C ASN A 266 23.91 -6.52 7.23
N LYS A 267 25.00 -6.39 8.01
CA LYS A 267 24.99 -5.81 9.37
C LYS A 267 25.19 -4.30 9.42
N ASN A 268 25.76 -3.70 8.39
CA ASN A 268 26.03 -2.27 8.34
C ASN A 268 25.89 -1.74 6.90
N GLU A 269 24.97 -0.81 6.70
CA GLU A 269 24.71 -0.20 5.39
C GLU A 269 25.96 0.41 4.74
N LYS A 270 26.95 0.84 5.55
CA LYS A 270 28.22 1.37 5.04
C LYS A 270 29.02 0.35 4.22
N HIS A 271 28.81 -0.95 4.42
CA HIS A 271 29.47 -2.00 3.64
C HIS A 271 29.09 -1.94 2.15
N LEU A 272 27.93 -1.35 1.81
CA LEU A 272 27.53 -1.12 0.43
C LEU A 272 28.53 -0.24 -0.33
N ASN A 273 29.17 0.72 0.35
CA ASN A 273 30.14 1.62 -0.28
C ASN A 273 31.40 0.88 -0.73
N THR A 274 31.83 -0.14 0.02
CA THR A 274 32.94 -1.01 -0.39
C THR A 274 32.53 -1.89 -1.58
N ALA A 275 31.32 -2.44 -1.54
CA ALA A 275 30.80 -3.29 -2.61
C ALA A 275 30.69 -2.56 -3.96
N LEU A 276 30.34 -1.26 -3.95
CA LEU A 276 30.20 -0.43 -5.15
C LEU A 276 31.46 -0.37 -6.04
N TRP A 277 32.65 -0.49 -5.46
CA TRP A 277 33.91 -0.47 -6.22
C TRP A 277 34.57 -1.84 -6.31
N PHE A 278 34.47 -2.64 -5.25
CA PHE A 278 35.15 -3.94 -5.21
C PHE A 278 34.48 -4.98 -6.10
N LEU A 279 33.15 -4.97 -6.20
CA LEU A 279 32.43 -5.96 -7.00
C LEU A 279 32.58 -5.76 -8.53
N PRO A 280 32.54 -4.53 -9.08
CA PRO A 280 32.92 -4.31 -10.48
C PRO A 280 34.35 -4.76 -10.78
N LEU A 281 35.30 -4.49 -9.87
CA LEU A 281 36.68 -4.94 -10.01
C LEU A 281 36.76 -6.47 -10.04
N TYR A 282 36.04 -7.16 -9.15
CA TYR A 282 35.97 -8.62 -9.14
C TYR A 282 35.43 -9.17 -10.48
N MET A 283 34.34 -8.61 -10.99
CA MET A 283 33.75 -9.04 -12.28
C MET A 283 34.70 -8.76 -13.45
N LEU A 284 35.38 -7.62 -13.45
CA LEU A 284 36.37 -7.26 -14.47
C LEU A 284 37.53 -8.27 -14.50
N LEU A 285 38.08 -8.61 -13.33
CA LEU A 285 39.21 -9.53 -13.22
C LEU A 285 38.89 -10.94 -13.74
N ILE A 286 37.65 -11.41 -13.60
CA ILE A 286 37.25 -12.68 -14.20
C ILE A 286 37.00 -12.53 -15.71
N THR A 287 36.24 -11.51 -16.11
CA THR A 287 35.78 -11.37 -17.50
C THR A 287 36.90 -11.05 -18.49
N VAL A 288 37.96 -10.34 -18.09
CA VAL A 288 39.06 -9.96 -18.98
C VAL A 288 39.76 -11.17 -19.62
N PHE A 289 39.79 -12.30 -18.92
CA PHE A 289 40.44 -13.51 -19.43
C PHE A 289 39.49 -14.46 -20.17
N VAL A 290 38.17 -14.28 -20.07
CA VAL A 290 37.18 -15.17 -20.68
C VAL A 290 37.35 -15.23 -22.19
N LEU A 291 37.42 -14.07 -22.86
CA LEU A 291 37.51 -14.00 -24.32
C LEU A 291 38.82 -14.60 -24.86
N PRO A 292 40.03 -14.27 -24.33
CA PRO A 292 41.26 -14.96 -24.70
C PRO A 292 41.19 -16.48 -24.51
N ILE A 293 40.62 -16.97 -23.41
CA ILE A 293 40.50 -18.41 -23.16
C ILE A 293 39.56 -19.07 -24.16
N ALA A 294 38.43 -18.42 -24.49
CA ALA A 294 37.49 -18.93 -25.48
C ALA A 294 38.14 -19.11 -26.85
N PHE A 295 38.86 -18.09 -27.35
CA PHE A 295 39.60 -18.20 -28.60
C PHE A 295 40.74 -19.22 -28.53
N GLY A 296 41.47 -19.31 -27.41
CA GLY A 296 42.46 -20.35 -27.21
C GLY A 296 41.87 -21.76 -27.31
N GLY A 297 40.64 -21.95 -26.81
CA GLY A 297 39.89 -23.21 -26.93
C GLY A 297 39.51 -23.52 -28.37
N ILE A 298 38.97 -22.53 -29.09
CA ILE A 298 38.63 -22.65 -30.53
C ILE A 298 39.86 -23.04 -31.35
N VAL A 299 40.98 -22.34 -31.16
CA VAL A 299 42.22 -22.55 -31.92
C VAL A 299 42.77 -23.97 -31.70
N LEU A 300 42.71 -24.48 -30.47
CA LEU A 300 43.40 -25.72 -30.10
C LEU A 300 42.50 -26.96 -30.24
N PHE A 301 41.21 -26.84 -29.95
CA PHE A 301 40.27 -27.96 -29.92
C PHE A 301 39.16 -27.88 -30.97
N GLY A 302 38.80 -26.68 -31.43
CA GLY A 302 37.61 -26.48 -32.28
C GLY A 302 36.36 -27.10 -31.64
N GLU A 303 35.51 -27.74 -32.45
CA GLU A 303 34.28 -28.39 -31.99
C GLU A 303 34.48 -29.78 -31.36
N LYS A 304 35.72 -30.27 -31.22
CA LYS A 304 35.99 -31.64 -30.72
C LYS A 304 35.63 -31.83 -29.25
N VAL A 305 35.49 -30.74 -28.50
CA VAL A 305 35.32 -30.72 -27.06
C VAL A 305 34.25 -29.69 -26.71
N ASP A 306 33.47 -29.97 -25.67
CA ASP A 306 32.46 -29.04 -25.16
C ASP A 306 33.11 -27.69 -24.77
N SER A 307 32.67 -26.64 -25.45
CA SER A 307 33.15 -25.28 -25.29
C SER A 307 32.97 -24.71 -23.88
N ASP A 308 31.96 -25.17 -23.13
CA ASP A 308 31.72 -24.74 -21.75
C ASP A 308 32.93 -25.12 -20.85
N PHE A 309 33.69 -26.16 -21.21
CA PHE A 309 34.81 -26.68 -20.42
C PHE A 309 36.19 -26.36 -21.01
N TYR A 310 36.31 -25.44 -21.97
CA TYR A 310 37.61 -25.08 -22.55
C TYR A 310 38.68 -24.69 -21.52
N LEU A 311 38.32 -23.99 -20.44
CA LEU A 311 39.28 -23.69 -19.37
C LEU A 311 39.88 -24.96 -18.74
N LEU A 312 39.05 -25.99 -18.56
CA LEU A 312 39.46 -27.27 -17.99
C LEU A 312 40.36 -28.05 -18.96
N HIS A 313 40.00 -28.07 -20.24
CA HIS A 313 40.78 -28.74 -21.27
C HIS A 313 42.11 -28.03 -21.56
N LEU A 314 42.11 -26.69 -21.64
CA LEU A 314 43.35 -25.92 -21.80
C LEU A 314 44.24 -26.04 -20.55
N GLY A 315 43.64 -25.98 -19.36
CA GLY A 315 44.37 -26.16 -18.11
C GLY A 315 45.03 -27.53 -18.02
N THR A 316 44.31 -28.60 -18.37
CA THR A 316 44.89 -29.95 -18.40
C THR A 316 45.91 -30.15 -19.52
N HIS A 317 45.73 -29.51 -20.66
CA HIS A 317 46.65 -29.58 -21.79
C HIS A 317 48.01 -28.94 -21.47
N PHE A 318 48.03 -27.72 -20.93
CA PHE A 318 49.27 -26.97 -20.65
C PHE A 318 49.88 -27.22 -19.27
N GLY A 319 49.05 -27.49 -18.25
CA GLY A 319 49.47 -27.63 -16.85
C GLY A 319 49.25 -29.02 -16.25
N GLY A 320 48.83 -29.99 -17.06
CA GLY A 320 48.61 -31.38 -16.65
C GLY A 320 47.48 -31.54 -15.61
N LYS A 321 47.54 -32.66 -14.88
CA LYS A 321 46.48 -33.04 -13.91
C LYS A 321 46.31 -32.05 -12.76
N PHE A 322 47.40 -31.43 -12.30
CA PHE A 322 47.36 -30.46 -11.20
C PHE A 322 46.53 -29.24 -11.57
N MET A 323 46.77 -28.68 -12.75
CA MET A 323 46.03 -27.52 -13.21
C MET A 323 44.56 -27.85 -13.49
N GLY A 324 44.28 -29.03 -14.05
CA GLY A 324 42.91 -29.54 -14.17
C GLY A 324 42.17 -29.61 -12.83
N MET A 325 42.84 -30.10 -11.76
CA MET A 325 42.28 -30.10 -10.41
C MET A 325 42.01 -28.69 -9.87
N LEU A 326 42.92 -27.75 -10.14
CA LEU A 326 42.77 -26.36 -9.72
C LEU A 326 41.53 -25.72 -10.39
N VAL A 327 41.35 -25.94 -11.69
CA VAL A 327 40.15 -25.52 -12.44
C VAL A 327 38.89 -26.16 -11.86
N TYR A 328 38.90 -27.47 -11.64
CA TYR A 328 37.77 -28.19 -11.07
C TYR A 328 37.35 -27.64 -9.71
N PHE A 329 38.30 -27.41 -8.79
CA PHE A 329 37.99 -26.85 -7.48
C PHE A 329 37.47 -25.41 -7.55
N GLY A 330 37.98 -24.60 -8.49
CA GLY A 330 37.44 -23.27 -8.75
C GLY A 330 35.98 -23.33 -9.22
N GLY A 331 35.67 -24.21 -10.18
CA GLY A 331 34.30 -24.42 -10.66
C GLY A 331 33.38 -25.05 -9.61
N PHE A 332 33.89 -26.00 -8.82
CA PHE A 332 33.19 -26.62 -7.69
C PHE A 332 32.81 -25.57 -6.65
N ALA A 333 33.76 -24.74 -6.21
CA ALA A 333 33.53 -23.60 -5.32
C ALA A 333 32.47 -22.62 -5.86
N ALA A 334 32.50 -22.38 -7.18
CA ALA A 334 31.56 -21.50 -7.86
C ALA A 334 30.12 -22.03 -7.87
N ALA A 335 29.94 -23.36 -7.94
CA ALA A 335 28.63 -23.99 -7.87
C ALA A 335 28.14 -24.20 -6.42
N THR A 336 29.00 -24.64 -5.50
CA THR A 336 28.64 -24.99 -4.10
C THR A 336 27.99 -23.83 -3.35
N SER A 337 28.69 -22.69 -3.25
CA SER A 337 28.19 -21.46 -2.61
C SER A 337 26.82 -21.06 -3.15
N MET A 338 26.67 -21.06 -4.48
CA MET A 338 25.45 -20.70 -5.16
C MET A 338 24.31 -21.66 -4.79
N ILE A 339 24.54 -22.98 -4.88
CA ILE A 339 23.51 -24.01 -4.65
C ILE A 339 23.03 -23.95 -3.20
N ILE A 340 23.98 -23.93 -2.25
CA ILE A 340 23.66 -23.96 -0.81
C ILE A 340 22.87 -22.71 -0.42
N VAL A 341 23.36 -21.51 -0.77
CA VAL A 341 22.69 -20.25 -0.37
C VAL A 341 21.31 -20.13 -1.04
N SER A 342 21.18 -20.55 -2.31
CA SER A 342 19.89 -20.53 -3.00
C SER A 342 18.90 -21.51 -2.38
N ALA A 343 19.33 -22.76 -2.11
CA ALA A 343 18.46 -23.77 -1.52
C ALA A 343 18.01 -23.39 -0.10
N LEU A 344 18.88 -22.77 0.70
CA LEU A 344 18.52 -22.26 2.03
C LEU A 344 17.52 -21.11 1.96
N SER A 345 17.74 -20.17 1.02
CA SER A 345 16.83 -19.03 0.83
C SER A 345 15.44 -19.49 0.35
N LEU A 346 15.40 -20.36 -0.67
CA LEU A 346 14.15 -20.95 -1.18
C LEU A 346 13.47 -21.85 -0.14
N GLY A 347 14.24 -22.64 0.61
CA GLY A 347 13.74 -23.47 1.69
C GLY A 347 13.11 -22.64 2.81
N ASN A 348 13.72 -21.50 3.16
CA ASN A 348 13.13 -20.55 4.12
C ASN A 348 11.82 -19.96 3.58
N MET A 349 11.79 -19.55 2.31
CA MET A 349 10.60 -19.03 1.65
C MET A 349 9.45 -20.04 1.64
N LEU A 350 9.74 -21.27 1.20
CA LEU A 350 8.79 -22.38 1.15
C LEU A 350 8.25 -22.71 2.55
N ASN A 351 9.12 -22.74 3.56
CA ASN A 351 8.73 -22.99 4.93
C ASN A 351 7.79 -21.92 5.46
N THR A 352 8.19 -20.64 5.40
CA THR A 352 7.44 -19.52 5.98
C THR A 352 6.13 -19.23 5.23
N ASN A 353 6.12 -19.35 3.90
CA ASN A 353 4.98 -18.93 3.08
C ASN A 353 4.02 -20.06 2.71
N VAL A 354 4.44 -21.33 2.80
CA VAL A 354 3.65 -22.47 2.32
C VAL A 354 3.49 -23.56 3.38
N LEU A 355 4.60 -24.17 3.83
CA LEU A 355 4.53 -25.38 4.66
C LEU A 355 4.09 -25.11 6.10
N LEU A 356 4.61 -24.06 6.73
CA LEU A 356 4.26 -23.73 8.11
C LEU A 356 2.78 -23.35 8.28
N PRO A 357 2.20 -22.46 7.44
CA PRO A 357 0.76 -22.19 7.48
C PRO A 357 -0.10 -23.42 7.20
N ALA A 358 0.32 -24.29 6.27
CA ALA A 358 -0.40 -25.52 5.96
C ALA A 358 -0.40 -26.49 7.16
N LEU A 359 0.72 -26.63 7.86
CA LEU A 359 0.83 -27.46 9.06
C LEU A 359 -0.08 -26.95 10.20
N LEU A 360 -0.12 -25.63 10.41
CA LEU A 360 -0.94 -24.98 11.45
C LEU A 360 -2.46 -25.13 11.20
N ARG A 361 -2.89 -25.43 9.97
CA ARG A 361 -4.30 -25.71 9.65
C ARG A 361 -4.75 -27.11 10.07
N VAL A 362 -3.83 -28.08 10.17
CA VAL A 362 -4.17 -29.50 10.29
C VAL A 362 -4.11 -29.99 11.74
N GLU A 363 -3.14 -29.55 12.57
CA GLU A 363 -2.98 -30.04 13.94
C GLU A 363 -2.63 -28.93 14.94
N ARG A 364 -3.42 -28.83 16.02
CA ARG A 364 -3.34 -27.76 17.03
C ARG A 364 -2.50 -28.07 18.27
N ASN A 365 -2.14 -29.34 18.53
CA ASN A 365 -1.69 -29.81 19.86
C ASN A 365 -0.29 -30.44 19.93
N VAL A 366 0.67 -30.01 19.09
CA VAL A 366 1.99 -30.68 19.00
C VAL A 366 3.15 -29.71 19.22
N ASP A 367 4.23 -30.22 19.82
CA ASP A 367 5.53 -29.57 20.07
C ASP A 367 6.04 -28.78 18.83
N MET A 368 5.72 -27.48 18.78
CA MET A 368 5.90 -26.61 17.60
C MET A 368 7.37 -26.44 17.22
N SER A 369 8.28 -26.43 18.21
CA SER A 369 9.71 -26.18 17.99
C SER A 369 10.37 -27.28 17.14
N LYS A 370 10.08 -28.56 17.45
CA LYS A 370 10.59 -29.70 16.67
C LYS A 370 10.01 -29.73 15.27
N ARG A 371 8.70 -29.45 15.12
CA ARG A 371 8.03 -29.45 13.81
C ARG A 371 8.47 -28.32 12.89
N ILE A 372 8.73 -27.12 13.41
CA ILE A 372 9.32 -26.02 12.62
C ILE A 372 10.69 -26.43 12.06
N THR A 373 11.51 -27.10 12.88
CA THR A 373 12.83 -27.57 12.42
C THR A 373 12.69 -28.65 11.33
N ILE A 374 11.75 -29.59 11.50
CA ILE A 374 11.50 -30.68 10.52
C ILE A 374 10.96 -30.11 9.20
N THR A 375 9.92 -29.28 9.23
CA THR A 375 9.33 -28.67 8.03
C THR A 375 10.34 -27.84 7.23
N ARG A 376 11.25 -27.17 7.92
CA ARG A 376 12.35 -26.45 7.27
C ARG A 376 13.37 -27.39 6.61
N ARG A 377 13.71 -28.52 7.24
CA ARG A 377 14.57 -29.55 6.62
C ARG A 377 13.91 -30.15 5.37
N ILE A 378 12.62 -30.47 5.47
CA ILE A 378 11.81 -30.96 4.34
C ILE A 378 11.80 -29.94 3.20
N SER A 379 11.68 -28.64 3.52
CA SER A 379 11.70 -27.58 2.51
C SER A 379 13.01 -27.58 1.72
N VAL A 380 14.17 -27.65 2.40
CA VAL A 380 15.48 -27.69 1.72
C VAL A 380 15.62 -28.96 0.88
N ILE A 381 15.25 -30.13 1.41
CA ILE A 381 15.30 -31.40 0.67
C ILE A 381 14.44 -31.31 -0.59
N LEU A 382 13.22 -30.75 -0.50
CA LEU A 382 12.33 -30.61 -1.64
C LEU A 382 12.95 -29.77 -2.75
N ILE A 383 13.66 -28.68 -2.42
CA ILE A 383 14.35 -27.86 -3.42
C ILE A 383 15.45 -28.65 -4.15
N PHE A 384 16.24 -29.45 -3.44
CA PHE A 384 17.25 -30.31 -4.08
C PHE A 384 16.63 -31.39 -4.96
N VAL A 385 15.54 -32.01 -4.51
CA VAL A 385 14.79 -33.01 -5.29
C VAL A 385 14.25 -32.40 -6.57
N LEU A 386 13.63 -31.22 -6.49
CA LEU A 386 13.13 -30.49 -7.66
C LEU A 386 14.25 -30.12 -8.64
N ALA A 387 15.40 -29.67 -8.14
CA ALA A 387 16.55 -29.33 -8.97
C ALA A 387 17.15 -30.56 -9.69
N TYR A 388 17.24 -31.69 -8.99
CA TYR A 388 17.68 -32.96 -9.58
C TYR A 388 16.68 -33.51 -10.60
N TYR A 389 15.38 -33.44 -10.29
CA TYR A 389 14.33 -33.84 -11.20
C TYR A 389 14.37 -33.01 -12.49
N TYR A 390 14.51 -31.69 -12.36
CA TYR A 390 14.69 -30.82 -13.52
C TYR A 390 15.93 -31.20 -14.35
N TYR A 391 17.03 -31.56 -13.68
CA TYR A 391 18.25 -31.99 -14.36
C TYR A 391 17.99 -33.24 -15.22
N TYR A 392 17.41 -34.26 -14.60
CA TYR A 392 17.20 -35.56 -15.22
C TYR A 392 16.26 -35.48 -16.44
N PHE A 393 15.17 -34.71 -16.34
CA PHE A 393 14.16 -34.65 -17.41
C PHE A 393 14.43 -33.57 -18.46
N PHE A 394 15.07 -32.45 -18.11
CA PHE A 394 15.13 -31.28 -19.00
C PHE A 394 16.54 -30.77 -19.30
N ALA A 395 17.52 -30.99 -18.41
CA ALA A 395 18.86 -30.39 -18.56
C ALA A 395 19.94 -31.38 -19.00
N TYR A 396 19.70 -32.69 -18.96
CA TYR A 396 20.72 -33.72 -19.21
C TYR A 396 21.50 -33.51 -20.52
N ASN A 397 20.79 -33.25 -21.63
CA ASN A 397 21.38 -33.11 -22.97
C ASN A 397 21.46 -31.68 -23.51
N LYS A 398 21.26 -30.65 -22.67
CA LYS A 398 21.29 -29.25 -23.12
C LYS A 398 22.57 -28.51 -22.71
N PRO A 399 23.08 -27.58 -23.54
CA PRO A 399 24.18 -26.69 -23.17
C PRO A 399 23.87 -25.91 -21.90
N LEU A 400 24.89 -25.52 -21.14
CA LEU A 400 24.64 -24.81 -19.89
C LEU A 400 23.93 -23.47 -20.14
N VAL A 401 24.29 -22.82 -21.24
CA VAL A 401 24.10 -21.41 -21.55
C VAL A 401 22.66 -20.96 -21.89
N SER A 402 21.75 -21.84 -22.27
CA SER A 402 20.37 -21.44 -22.58
C SER A 402 19.48 -21.38 -21.33
N THR A 403 19.78 -22.21 -20.32
CA THR A 403 18.86 -22.47 -19.21
C THR A 403 18.92 -21.39 -18.12
N GLY A 404 20.07 -20.72 -17.94
CA GLY A 404 20.25 -19.73 -16.88
C GLY A 404 19.54 -18.40 -17.10
N LEU A 405 19.47 -17.93 -18.35
CA LEU A 405 18.79 -16.67 -18.70
C LEU A 405 17.27 -16.76 -18.56
N THR A 406 16.71 -17.96 -18.74
CA THR A 406 15.30 -18.23 -18.44
C THR A 406 14.97 -17.94 -16.98
N SER A 407 15.84 -18.35 -16.05
CA SER A 407 15.68 -18.06 -14.61
C SER A 407 15.84 -16.58 -14.27
N PHE A 408 16.72 -15.85 -14.96
CA PHE A 408 16.89 -14.40 -14.77
C PHE A 408 15.64 -13.64 -15.22
N THR A 409 15.06 -14.05 -16.35
CA THR A 409 13.81 -13.47 -16.85
C THR A 409 12.63 -13.78 -15.92
N GLY A 410 12.58 -14.99 -15.36
CA GLY A 410 11.54 -15.39 -14.41
C GLY A 410 11.58 -14.61 -13.11
N ILE A 411 12.77 -14.38 -12.53
CA ILE A 411 12.90 -13.57 -11.30
C ILE A 411 12.64 -12.08 -11.55
N ALA A 412 12.96 -11.58 -12.76
CA ALA A 412 12.72 -10.19 -13.13
C ALA A 412 11.23 -9.81 -13.13
N GLN A 413 10.31 -10.79 -13.26
CA GLN A 413 8.86 -10.56 -13.18
C GLN A 413 8.40 -10.02 -11.81
N ILE A 414 9.25 -10.09 -10.80
CA ILE A 414 8.92 -9.61 -9.45
C ILE A 414 9.34 -8.14 -9.29
N ALA A 415 10.17 -7.63 -10.20
CA ALA A 415 10.77 -6.31 -10.14
C ALA A 415 9.75 -5.16 -10.16
N PRO A 416 8.72 -5.13 -11.03
CA PRO A 416 7.77 -4.02 -11.05
C PRO A 416 7.06 -3.86 -9.69
N ALA A 417 6.63 -4.97 -9.09
CA ALA A 417 5.94 -4.98 -7.80
C ALA A 417 6.87 -4.61 -6.62
N ILE A 418 8.13 -5.05 -6.62
CA ILE A 418 9.10 -4.70 -5.55
C ILE A 418 9.53 -3.25 -5.69
N PHE A 419 10.04 -2.85 -6.87
CA PHE A 419 10.55 -1.51 -7.08
C PHE A 419 9.42 -0.48 -6.98
N GLY A 420 8.26 -0.76 -7.59
CA GLY A 420 7.04 0.04 -7.38
C GLY A 420 6.67 0.14 -5.91
N GLY A 421 6.67 -0.97 -5.17
CA GLY A 421 6.37 -0.99 -3.74
C GLY A 421 7.32 -0.14 -2.87
N LEU A 422 8.57 0.05 -3.29
CA LEU A 422 9.57 0.84 -2.55
C LEU A 422 9.38 2.36 -2.70
N PHE A 423 8.77 2.83 -3.79
CA PHE A 423 8.67 4.27 -4.11
C PHE A 423 7.24 4.77 -4.32
N TRP A 424 6.32 3.93 -4.76
CA TRP A 424 4.95 4.29 -5.08
C TRP A 424 4.01 3.98 -3.91
N LYS A 425 3.47 5.02 -3.29
CA LYS A 425 2.59 4.90 -2.12
C LYS A 425 1.25 4.23 -2.45
N GLU A 426 0.69 4.53 -3.62
CA GLU A 426 -0.65 4.10 -4.03
C GLU A 426 -0.65 2.72 -4.71
N ALA A 427 0.51 2.09 -4.90
CA ALA A 427 0.60 0.74 -5.43
C ALA A 427 -0.21 -0.25 -4.56
N THR A 428 -1.11 -1.00 -5.20
CA THR A 428 -2.05 -1.90 -4.50
C THR A 428 -1.63 -3.37 -4.61
N ARG A 429 -2.14 -4.18 -3.68
CA ARG A 429 -1.97 -5.65 -3.73
C ARG A 429 -2.50 -6.26 -5.01
N LYS A 430 -3.70 -5.83 -5.44
CA LYS A 430 -4.37 -6.39 -6.63
C LYS A 430 -3.53 -6.11 -7.87
N GLY A 431 -2.97 -4.90 -7.97
CA GLY A 431 -2.05 -4.55 -9.04
C GLY A 431 -0.79 -5.40 -9.02
N ALA A 432 -0.14 -5.53 -7.86
CA ALA A 432 1.06 -6.34 -7.71
C ALA A 432 0.83 -7.81 -8.12
N LEU A 433 -0.25 -8.43 -7.65
CA LEU A 433 -0.57 -9.82 -7.97
C LEU A 433 -0.90 -10.02 -9.46
N ALA A 434 -1.73 -9.14 -10.05
CA ALA A 434 -2.10 -9.21 -11.46
C ALA A 434 -0.90 -8.99 -12.40
N GLY A 435 -0.03 -8.03 -12.07
CA GLY A 435 1.21 -7.79 -12.82
C GLY A 435 2.15 -8.99 -12.79
N ILE A 436 2.44 -9.51 -11.60
CA ILE A 436 3.31 -10.69 -11.45
C ILE A 436 2.71 -11.91 -12.17
N LEU A 437 1.41 -12.20 -11.99
CA LEU A 437 0.76 -13.34 -12.64
C LEU A 437 0.79 -13.24 -14.17
N SER A 438 0.49 -12.06 -14.73
CA SER A 438 0.49 -11.86 -16.19
C SER A 438 1.90 -11.99 -16.78
N GLY A 439 2.90 -11.36 -16.16
CA GLY A 439 4.30 -11.48 -16.57
C GLY A 439 4.82 -12.91 -16.47
N PHE A 440 4.54 -13.59 -15.36
CA PHE A 440 4.96 -14.97 -15.14
C PHE A 440 4.28 -15.95 -16.11
N ALA A 441 3.00 -15.73 -16.44
CA ALA A 441 2.29 -16.54 -17.43
C ALA A 441 2.91 -16.41 -18.82
N VAL A 442 3.20 -15.18 -19.27
CA VAL A 442 3.88 -14.95 -20.56
C VAL A 442 5.28 -15.54 -20.56
N TRP A 443 6.06 -15.33 -19.49
CA TRP A 443 7.39 -15.92 -19.36
C TRP A 443 7.35 -17.45 -19.42
N PHE A 444 6.44 -18.09 -18.68
CA PHE A 444 6.28 -19.53 -18.67
C PHE A 444 5.92 -20.05 -20.06
N TYR A 445 4.99 -19.36 -20.72
CA TYR A 445 4.54 -19.66 -22.07
C TYR A 445 5.64 -19.49 -23.14
N MET A 446 6.46 -18.45 -23.06
CA MET A 446 7.47 -18.15 -24.09
C MET A 446 8.79 -18.90 -23.89
N LEU A 447 9.20 -19.21 -22.66
CA LEU A 447 10.51 -19.82 -22.40
C LEU A 447 10.44 -21.25 -21.85
N ILE A 448 9.48 -21.55 -20.96
CA ILE A 448 9.39 -22.88 -20.35
C ILE A 448 8.66 -23.85 -21.28
N VAL A 449 7.49 -23.48 -21.81
CA VAL A 449 6.68 -24.37 -22.66
C VAL A 449 7.46 -24.86 -23.90
N PRO A 450 8.16 -24.03 -24.70
CA PRO A 450 8.94 -24.54 -25.83
C PRO A 450 10.03 -25.49 -25.37
N THR A 451 10.69 -25.19 -24.24
CA THR A 451 11.71 -26.07 -23.68
C THR A 451 11.15 -27.45 -23.36
N LEU A 452 9.93 -27.54 -22.79
CA LEU A 452 9.24 -28.80 -22.47
C LEU A 452 8.87 -29.58 -23.75
N LEU A 453 8.24 -28.90 -24.70
CA LEU A 453 7.71 -29.50 -25.93
C LEU A 453 8.84 -30.06 -26.82
N THR A 454 9.92 -29.31 -27.02
CA THR A 454 11.06 -29.76 -27.83
C THR A 454 11.76 -30.97 -27.21
N THR A 455 11.89 -31.04 -25.89
CA THR A 455 12.54 -32.20 -25.22
C THR A 455 11.76 -33.51 -25.34
N GLN A 456 10.43 -33.45 -25.43
CA GLN A 456 9.60 -34.65 -25.54
C GLN A 456 9.24 -34.99 -27.00
N HIS A 457 9.73 -34.21 -27.99
CA HIS A 457 9.28 -34.26 -29.39
C HIS A 457 7.75 -34.18 -29.52
N LEU A 458 7.10 -33.44 -28.62
CA LEU A 458 5.66 -33.25 -28.59
C LEU A 458 5.34 -31.82 -29.04
N GLY A 459 4.39 -31.63 -29.94
CA GLY A 459 3.84 -30.31 -30.26
C GLY A 459 4.69 -29.44 -31.22
N GLU A 460 5.44 -30.03 -32.13
CA GLU A 460 6.12 -29.29 -33.22
C GLU A 460 5.13 -28.45 -34.04
N GLU A 461 3.93 -28.98 -34.30
CA GLU A 461 2.85 -28.27 -34.99
C GLU A 461 2.31 -27.07 -34.18
N PHE A 462 2.28 -27.19 -32.85
CA PHE A 462 1.90 -26.10 -31.94
C PHE A 462 2.96 -25.00 -31.89
N LEU A 463 4.24 -25.37 -31.94
CA LEU A 463 5.34 -24.41 -32.02
C LEU A 463 5.39 -23.72 -33.40
N ALA A 464 5.01 -24.43 -34.47
CA ALA A 464 5.01 -23.88 -35.83
C ALA A 464 3.80 -22.97 -36.12
N ASN A 465 2.60 -23.36 -35.70
CA ASN A 465 1.34 -22.68 -36.06
C ASN A 465 0.71 -21.88 -34.92
N GLY A 466 1.20 -22.04 -33.68
CA GLY A 466 0.63 -21.40 -32.50
C GLY A 466 -0.68 -22.02 -32.02
N ALA A 467 -1.16 -21.58 -30.85
CA ALA A 467 -2.43 -22.05 -30.31
C ALA A 467 -3.58 -21.71 -31.29
N TYR A 468 -4.43 -22.69 -31.60
CA TYR A 468 -5.54 -22.57 -32.55
C TYR A 468 -5.15 -22.15 -33.99
N GLY A 469 -3.88 -22.33 -34.40
CA GLY A 469 -3.40 -21.96 -35.72
C GLY A 469 -3.12 -20.46 -35.92
N LEU A 470 -3.15 -19.67 -34.83
CA LEU A 470 -2.79 -18.25 -34.86
C LEU A 470 -1.28 -18.10 -34.62
N THR A 471 -0.56 -17.61 -35.64
CA THR A 471 0.90 -17.38 -35.59
C THR A 471 1.32 -16.41 -34.48
N ILE A 472 0.47 -15.46 -34.09
CA ILE A 472 0.72 -14.53 -32.98
C ILE A 472 0.70 -15.23 -31.61
N LEU A 473 0.03 -16.38 -31.52
CA LEU A 473 0.00 -17.27 -30.38
C LEU A 473 1.01 -18.41 -30.54
N SER A 474 2.07 -18.21 -31.32
CA SER A 474 3.21 -19.13 -31.31
C SER A 474 4.35 -18.49 -30.49
N PRO A 475 4.90 -19.19 -29.48
CA PRO A 475 5.99 -18.67 -28.66
C PRO A 475 7.23 -18.24 -29.47
N THR A 476 7.52 -18.96 -30.55
CA THR A 476 8.72 -18.80 -31.38
C THR A 476 8.51 -17.82 -32.52
N ARG A 477 7.43 -17.91 -33.31
CA ARG A 477 7.24 -16.95 -34.42
C ARG A 477 6.82 -15.56 -33.98
N LEU A 478 6.22 -15.39 -32.80
CA LEU A 478 5.95 -14.05 -32.29
C LEU A 478 7.24 -13.23 -32.16
N ALA A 479 8.34 -13.88 -31.75
CA ALA A 479 9.65 -13.25 -31.69
C ALA A 479 10.17 -12.87 -33.08
N GLU A 480 10.06 -13.79 -34.05
CA GLU A 480 10.45 -13.56 -35.45
C GLU A 480 9.68 -12.38 -36.07
N VAL A 481 8.36 -12.31 -35.86
CA VAL A 481 7.51 -11.20 -36.35
C VAL A 481 7.92 -9.85 -35.76
N MET A 482 8.45 -9.84 -34.54
CA MET A 482 8.93 -8.63 -33.89
C MET A 482 10.37 -8.25 -34.27
N GLY A 483 11.05 -9.06 -35.10
CA GLY A 483 12.47 -8.87 -35.41
C GLY A 483 13.35 -8.97 -34.16
N MET A 484 13.02 -9.91 -33.26
CA MET A 484 13.71 -10.10 -32.00
C MET A 484 14.06 -11.57 -31.79
N THR A 485 15.17 -11.83 -31.09
CA THR A 485 15.47 -13.19 -30.62
C THR A 485 14.38 -13.68 -29.65
N PRO A 486 14.13 -15.01 -29.55
CA PRO A 486 13.11 -15.55 -28.65
C PRO A 486 13.27 -15.11 -27.19
N LEU A 487 14.50 -14.98 -26.73
CA LEU A 487 14.79 -14.48 -25.38
C LEU A 487 14.45 -13.00 -25.23
N SER A 488 14.85 -12.16 -26.19
CA SER A 488 14.57 -10.71 -26.17
C SER A 488 13.07 -10.44 -26.17
N ALA A 489 12.33 -11.11 -27.07
CA ALA A 489 10.89 -10.99 -27.14
C ALA A 489 10.22 -11.43 -25.83
N ALA A 490 10.65 -12.55 -25.25
CA ALA A 490 10.12 -13.02 -23.97
C ALA A 490 10.38 -12.01 -22.84
N ILE A 491 11.58 -11.43 -22.74
CA ILE A 491 11.91 -10.41 -21.74
C ILE A 491 11.02 -9.17 -21.95
N PHE A 492 10.98 -8.65 -23.18
CA PHE A 492 10.25 -7.43 -23.52
C PHE A 492 8.75 -7.58 -23.24
N ILE A 493 8.10 -8.61 -23.79
CA ILE A 493 6.65 -8.77 -23.68
C ILE A 493 6.25 -9.07 -22.23
N SER A 494 6.94 -10.00 -21.57
CA SER A 494 6.58 -10.37 -20.19
C SER A 494 6.74 -9.21 -19.23
N LEU A 495 7.87 -8.48 -19.25
CA LEU A 495 8.09 -7.35 -18.34
C LEU A 495 7.21 -6.15 -18.69
N SER A 496 6.98 -5.87 -19.97
CA SER A 496 6.11 -4.76 -20.39
C SER A 496 4.67 -5.02 -19.98
N LEU A 497 4.14 -6.22 -20.24
CA LEU A 497 2.79 -6.60 -19.82
C LEU A 497 2.65 -6.57 -18.30
N ASN A 498 3.62 -7.14 -17.58
CA ASN A 498 3.65 -7.14 -16.12
C ASN A 498 3.59 -5.72 -15.56
N THR A 499 4.46 -4.83 -16.07
CA THR A 499 4.52 -3.43 -15.62
C THR A 499 3.25 -2.69 -15.98
N ALA A 500 2.72 -2.85 -17.19
CA ALA A 500 1.48 -2.21 -17.62
C ALA A 500 0.28 -2.66 -16.77
N VAL A 501 0.12 -3.97 -16.54
CA VAL A 501 -0.95 -4.51 -15.70
C VAL A 501 -0.78 -4.08 -14.24
N PHE A 502 0.44 -4.10 -13.71
CA PHE A 502 0.75 -3.62 -12.37
C PHE A 502 0.32 -2.17 -12.18
N VAL A 503 0.69 -1.29 -13.12
CA VAL A 503 0.34 0.13 -13.07
C VAL A 503 -1.16 0.34 -13.25
N LEU A 504 -1.75 -0.23 -14.30
CA LEU A 504 -3.17 -0.05 -14.62
C LEU A 504 -4.06 -0.53 -13.48
N VAL A 505 -3.85 -1.74 -12.98
CA VAL A 505 -4.69 -2.28 -11.90
C VAL A 505 -4.41 -1.55 -10.58
N SER A 506 -3.19 -1.09 -10.31
CA SER A 506 -2.92 -0.28 -9.11
C SER A 506 -3.63 1.08 -9.15
N VAL A 507 -3.70 1.74 -10.32
CA VAL A 507 -4.42 3.01 -10.47
C VAL A 507 -5.94 2.81 -10.41
N LEU A 508 -6.45 1.70 -10.97
CA LEU A 508 -7.89 1.39 -10.99
C LEU A 508 -8.43 0.84 -9.67
N THR A 509 -7.57 0.50 -8.70
CA THR A 509 -7.99 -0.09 -7.43
C THR A 509 -7.55 0.77 -6.25
N THR A 510 -8.36 0.81 -5.20
CA THR A 510 -8.03 1.55 -3.97
C THR A 510 -7.29 0.64 -2.99
N PRO A 511 -6.16 1.09 -2.39
CA PRO A 511 -5.44 0.33 -1.39
C PRO A 511 -6.23 0.23 -0.07
N ASP A 512 -6.15 -0.92 0.59
CA ASP A 512 -6.76 -1.13 1.91
C ASP A 512 -5.99 -0.37 3.03
N ARG A 513 -6.61 -0.13 4.20
CA ARG A 513 -6.00 0.60 5.33
C ARG A 513 -4.66 0.01 5.76
N LEU A 514 -4.55 -1.32 5.79
CA LEU A 514 -3.29 -2.02 6.09
C LEU A 514 -2.23 -1.80 5.00
N GLU A 515 -2.64 -1.75 3.73
CA GLU A 515 -1.74 -1.46 2.60
C GLU A 515 -1.23 -0.02 2.67
N VAL A 516 -2.08 0.95 3.01
CA VAL A 516 -1.70 2.35 3.17
C VAL A 516 -0.68 2.52 4.29
N ASN A 517 -0.87 1.87 5.44
CA ASN A 517 0.07 1.92 6.55
C ASN A 517 1.44 1.31 6.17
N GLN A 518 1.43 0.13 5.54
CA GLN A 518 2.67 -0.50 5.07
C GLN A 518 3.37 0.32 3.97
N ALA A 519 2.60 0.92 3.05
CA ALA A 519 3.12 1.84 2.04
C ALA A 519 3.85 3.03 2.65
N GLU A 520 3.33 3.58 3.75
CA GLU A 520 3.95 4.70 4.44
C GLU A 520 5.32 4.32 5.03
N ILE A 521 5.41 3.15 5.68
CA ILE A 521 6.67 2.65 6.22
C ILE A 521 7.71 2.46 5.11
N PHE A 522 7.33 1.81 4.01
CA PHE A 522 8.24 1.52 2.90
C PHE A 522 8.72 2.80 2.18
N THR A 523 7.81 3.74 1.92
CA THR A 523 8.12 4.98 1.19
C THR A 523 8.87 6.01 2.04
N ARG A 524 8.59 6.09 3.35
CA ARG A 524 9.17 7.06 4.29
C ARG A 524 10.29 6.50 5.18
N ILE A 525 10.77 5.28 4.94
CA ILE A 525 11.77 4.61 5.81
C ILE A 525 13.02 5.46 6.08
N ASN A 526 13.43 6.30 5.13
CA ASN A 526 14.58 7.20 5.27
C ASN A 526 14.39 8.29 6.34
N ARG A 527 13.15 8.70 6.63
CA ARG A 527 12.81 9.70 7.66
C ARG A 527 12.63 9.05 9.03
N ILE A 528 12.06 7.86 9.07
CA ILE A 528 11.78 7.08 10.30
C ILE A 528 13.11 6.66 10.96
N SER A 529 14.05 6.12 10.18
CA SER A 529 15.29 5.53 10.70
C SER A 529 16.24 6.52 11.41
N ARG A 530 16.19 7.84 11.13
CA ARG A 530 16.99 8.84 11.85
C ARG A 530 16.50 9.12 13.28
N ARG A 531 15.23 8.81 13.59
CA ARG A 531 14.65 8.95 14.94
C ARG A 531 14.55 7.62 15.69
N THR A 532 14.45 6.49 14.99
CA THR A 532 14.21 5.17 15.61
C THR A 532 15.47 4.47 16.13
N TYR A 533 16.68 4.86 15.70
CA TYR A 533 17.91 4.24 16.23
C TYR A 533 18.27 4.69 17.65
N ASP A 534 17.65 5.75 18.17
CA ASP A 534 17.80 6.25 19.55
C ASP A 534 16.66 5.80 20.49
N GLN A 535 16.08 4.61 20.27
CA GLN A 535 14.94 4.05 21.02
C GLN A 535 15.18 3.73 22.51
N ALA A 536 16.21 4.28 23.14
CA ALA A 536 16.38 4.21 24.59
C ALA A 536 15.40 5.12 25.37
N GLU A 537 14.65 6.01 24.70
CA GLU A 537 13.80 7.03 25.35
C GLU A 537 12.30 6.71 25.44
N MET A 538 11.80 5.58 24.90
CA MET A 538 10.35 5.32 24.85
C MET A 538 9.74 4.62 26.08
N TRP A 539 10.55 3.96 26.92
CA TRP A 539 10.03 3.26 28.10
C TRP A 539 10.19 4.15 29.33
N LYS A 540 9.12 4.86 29.71
CA LYS A 540 9.03 5.63 30.96
C LYS A 540 8.41 4.83 32.13
N ALA A 541 8.00 3.59 31.90
CA ALA A 541 7.42 2.73 32.93
C ALA A 541 8.53 1.99 33.68
N GLU A 542 8.50 2.03 35.00
CA GLU A 542 9.39 1.25 35.88
C GLU A 542 8.93 -0.20 35.91
N VAL A 543 9.62 -1.09 35.21
CA VAL A 543 9.31 -2.53 35.18
C VAL A 543 10.27 -3.27 36.11
N PRO A 544 9.81 -4.09 37.07
CA PRO A 544 10.71 -4.85 37.94
C PRO A 544 11.60 -5.81 37.13
N PHE A 545 12.88 -5.91 37.51
CA PHE A 545 13.82 -6.81 36.84
C PHE A 545 13.41 -8.30 36.99
N ALA A 546 12.83 -8.65 38.14
CA ALA A 546 12.39 -10.00 38.45
C ALA A 546 11.35 -10.52 37.44
N ASP A 547 10.47 -9.64 36.95
CA ASP A 547 9.39 -10.03 36.04
C ASP A 547 9.95 -10.26 34.64
N ILE A 548 10.87 -9.40 34.18
CA ILE A 548 11.60 -9.60 32.92
C ILE A 548 12.43 -10.88 32.97
N LYS A 549 13.12 -11.16 34.09
CA LYS A 549 13.88 -12.40 34.27
C LYS A 549 12.97 -13.62 34.21
N SER A 550 11.85 -13.62 34.93
CA SER A 550 10.88 -14.72 34.94
C SER A 550 10.30 -14.97 33.54
N LEU A 551 10.03 -13.90 32.81
CA LEU A 551 9.52 -13.98 31.46
C LEU A 551 10.53 -14.60 30.48
N LEU A 552 11.80 -14.17 30.57
CA LEU A 552 12.86 -14.77 29.79
C LEU A 552 13.07 -16.25 30.15
N ILE A 553 13.02 -16.62 31.44
CA ILE A 553 13.10 -18.02 31.90
C ILE A 553 11.99 -18.87 31.25
N ASN A 554 10.76 -18.35 31.22
CA ASN A 554 9.61 -19.06 30.65
C ASN A 554 9.74 -19.33 29.14
N PHE A 555 10.28 -18.38 28.37
CA PHE A 555 10.35 -18.51 26.90
C PHE A 555 11.69 -19.06 26.38
N LEU A 556 12.79 -18.84 27.09
CA LEU A 556 14.15 -19.20 26.66
C LEU A 556 14.73 -20.37 27.47
N GLY A 557 14.15 -20.70 28.62
CA GLY A 557 14.66 -21.66 29.59
C GLY A 557 15.66 -21.03 30.57
N ASP A 558 15.77 -21.63 31.75
CA ASP A 558 16.51 -21.10 32.90
C ASP A 558 17.99 -20.86 32.59
N ARG A 559 18.67 -21.92 32.13
CA ARG A 559 20.11 -21.89 31.80
C ARG A 559 20.47 -20.83 30.76
N ARG A 560 19.61 -20.64 29.76
CA ARG A 560 19.84 -19.70 28.65
C ARG A 560 19.59 -18.26 29.09
N THR A 561 18.62 -18.06 29.96
CA THR A 561 18.30 -16.75 30.52
C THR A 561 19.45 -16.23 31.36
N GLU A 562 20.03 -17.06 32.23
CA GLU A 562 21.23 -16.68 32.98
C GLU A 562 22.41 -16.34 32.08
N GLU A 563 22.74 -17.18 31.08
CA GLU A 563 23.83 -16.92 30.13
C GLU A 563 23.70 -15.56 29.39
N VAL A 564 22.47 -15.16 29.10
CA VAL A 564 22.15 -13.95 28.32
C VAL A 564 22.09 -12.70 29.21
N LEU A 565 21.59 -12.84 30.44
CA LEU A 565 21.56 -11.79 31.46
C LEU A 565 22.97 -11.49 32.00
N ASP A 566 23.78 -12.51 32.29
CA ASP A 566 25.18 -12.36 32.68
C ASP A 566 25.99 -11.60 31.64
N ARG A 567 25.74 -11.91 30.36
CA ARG A 567 26.38 -11.23 29.24
C ARG A 567 25.97 -9.76 29.20
N TYR A 568 24.70 -9.46 29.41
CA TYR A 568 24.20 -8.09 29.43
C TYR A 568 24.77 -7.30 30.62
N ALA A 569 24.82 -7.89 31.82
CA ALA A 569 25.44 -7.30 33.01
C ALA A 569 26.91 -6.94 32.77
N ARG A 570 27.71 -7.86 32.20
CA ARG A 570 29.13 -7.62 31.92
C ARG A 570 29.37 -6.53 30.88
N ILE A 571 28.53 -6.47 29.85
CA ILE A 571 28.66 -5.47 28.78
C ILE A 571 28.28 -4.07 29.28
N ASN A 572 27.22 -3.97 30.07
CA ASN A 572 26.68 -2.68 30.54
C ASN A 572 27.18 -2.27 31.92
N ARG A 573 28.02 -3.10 32.58
CA ARG A 573 28.54 -2.90 33.95
C ARG A 573 27.44 -2.70 35.00
N ILE A 574 26.36 -3.48 34.87
CA ILE A 574 25.21 -3.44 35.78
C ILE A 574 25.32 -4.60 36.77
N ASN A 575 25.02 -4.34 38.04
CA ASN A 575 24.85 -5.38 39.06
C ASN A 575 23.36 -5.50 39.42
N PHE A 576 22.74 -6.61 39.00
CA PHE A 576 21.32 -6.87 39.23
C PHE A 576 20.95 -7.16 40.69
N GLU A 577 21.92 -7.33 41.60
CA GLU A 577 21.65 -7.42 43.04
C GLU A 577 21.18 -6.08 43.65
N TYR A 578 21.51 -4.95 43.02
CA TYR A 578 21.21 -3.62 43.54
C TYR A 578 20.15 -2.85 42.71
N GLU A 579 19.89 -3.25 41.47
CA GLU A 579 18.84 -2.65 40.63
C GLU A 579 17.53 -3.45 40.72
N LYS A 580 16.50 -2.84 41.30
CA LYS A 580 15.16 -3.46 41.44
C LYS A 580 14.36 -3.44 40.12
N ASN A 581 14.62 -2.47 39.25
CA ASN A 581 13.88 -2.24 38.00
C ASN A 581 14.78 -2.45 36.79
N ALA A 582 14.21 -3.02 35.72
CA ALA A 582 14.83 -3.17 34.42
C ALA A 582 14.93 -1.80 33.72
N ASP A 583 16.14 -1.45 33.26
CA ASP A 583 16.33 -0.25 32.47
C ASP A 583 15.67 -0.35 31.08
N PRO A 584 15.30 0.76 30.43
CA PRO A 584 14.69 0.76 29.09
C PRO A 584 15.48 -0.04 28.04
N ARG A 585 16.80 -0.12 28.19
CA ARG A 585 17.68 -0.87 27.29
C ARG A 585 17.55 -2.38 27.53
N MET A 586 17.37 -2.80 28.78
CA MET A 586 17.11 -4.21 29.14
C MET A 586 15.75 -4.66 28.66
N ILE A 587 14.72 -3.82 28.77
CA ILE A 587 13.38 -4.14 28.24
C ILE A 587 13.44 -4.37 26.73
N SER A 588 14.13 -3.47 26.00
CA SER A 588 14.34 -3.60 24.55
C SER A 588 15.20 -4.82 24.19
N TYR A 589 16.17 -5.17 25.04
CA TYR A 589 16.98 -6.37 24.88
C TYR A 589 16.17 -7.65 25.10
N ALA A 590 15.31 -7.68 26.12
CA ALA A 590 14.38 -8.77 26.40
C ALA A 590 13.35 -8.93 25.27
N GLU A 591 12.73 -7.84 24.79
CA GLU A 591 11.80 -7.84 23.65
C GLU A 591 12.46 -8.41 22.39
N ARG A 592 13.73 -8.09 22.13
CA ARG A 592 14.47 -8.65 20.99
C ARG A 592 14.69 -10.16 21.13
N LEU A 593 15.07 -10.62 22.31
CA LEU A 593 15.28 -12.05 22.57
C LEU A 593 13.98 -12.85 22.47
N LEU A 594 12.87 -12.28 22.91
CA LEU A 594 11.54 -12.86 22.77
C LEU A 594 11.07 -12.81 21.32
N THR A 595 11.37 -11.73 20.58
CA THR A 595 11.04 -11.60 19.15
C THR A 595 11.69 -12.73 18.35
N GLU A 596 12.91 -13.13 18.72
CA GLU A 596 13.61 -14.26 18.11
C GLU A 596 12.96 -15.62 18.45
N ALA A 597 12.26 -15.73 19.57
CA ALA A 597 11.63 -16.97 20.03
C ALA A 597 10.16 -17.12 19.56
N ILE A 598 9.37 -16.06 19.66
CA ILE A 598 7.91 -16.07 19.46
C ILE A 598 7.41 -15.06 18.39
N GLY A 599 8.32 -14.32 17.76
CA GLY A 599 8.00 -13.30 16.75
C GLY A 599 7.70 -11.91 17.33
N PRO A 600 7.84 -10.84 16.53
CA PRO A 600 7.84 -9.45 17.03
C PRO A 600 6.49 -8.98 17.56
N ALA A 601 5.37 -9.48 17.01
CA ALA A 601 4.04 -9.11 17.49
C ALA A 601 3.77 -9.69 18.88
N SER A 602 4.11 -10.96 19.09
CA SER A 602 3.90 -11.68 20.35
C SER A 602 4.84 -11.18 21.45
N ALA A 603 6.12 -10.96 21.12
CA ALA A 603 7.10 -10.43 22.07
C ALA A 603 6.71 -9.07 22.65
N ARG A 604 6.16 -8.20 21.80
CA ARG A 604 5.74 -6.86 22.20
C ARG A 604 4.54 -6.88 23.15
N ILE A 605 3.57 -7.75 22.90
CA ILE A 605 2.38 -7.94 23.76
C ILE A 605 2.81 -8.41 25.15
N VAL A 606 3.71 -9.40 25.19
CA VAL A 606 4.20 -10.04 26.41
C VAL A 606 5.06 -9.09 27.26
N ILE A 607 5.87 -8.24 26.63
CA ILE A 607 6.64 -7.21 27.35
C ILE A 607 5.71 -6.08 27.83
N GLN A 608 4.71 -5.72 27.02
CA GLN A 608 3.76 -4.67 27.38
C GLN A 608 2.84 -5.09 28.54
N SER A 609 2.47 -6.36 28.64
CA SER A 609 1.64 -6.87 29.73
C SER A 609 2.37 -6.85 31.08
N VAL A 610 3.66 -7.23 31.09
CA VAL A 610 4.51 -7.11 32.28
C VAL A 610 4.74 -5.65 32.67
N ALA A 611 4.90 -4.76 31.69
CA ALA A 611 5.07 -3.33 31.95
C ALA A 611 3.82 -2.64 32.52
N GLN A 612 2.64 -3.26 32.40
CA GLN A 612 1.38 -2.76 32.94
C GLN A 612 1.02 -3.35 34.32
N GLY A 613 1.85 -4.25 34.87
CA GLY A 613 1.63 -4.86 36.19
C GLY A 613 0.55 -5.93 36.22
N GLU A 614 0.19 -6.49 35.07
CA GLU A 614 -0.73 -7.63 35.01
C GLU A 614 0.05 -8.92 35.33
N GLU A 615 -0.17 -9.51 36.50
CA GLU A 615 0.28 -10.88 36.82
C GLU A 615 -0.46 -11.88 35.92
N LEU A 616 0.02 -12.06 34.68
CA LEU A 616 -0.54 -13.05 33.79
C LEU A 616 0.11 -14.41 34.05
N SER A 617 -0.69 -15.37 34.48
CA SER A 617 -0.25 -16.77 34.54
C SER A 617 -0.03 -17.29 33.12
N VAL A 618 0.94 -18.20 32.92
CA VAL A 618 1.20 -18.84 31.60
C VAL A 618 -0.05 -19.57 31.06
N LEU A 619 -0.96 -19.96 31.95
CA LEU A 619 -2.28 -20.49 31.61
C LEU A 619 -3.21 -19.42 31.03
N GLU A 620 -3.12 -18.15 31.45
CA GLU A 620 -3.85 -17.02 30.82
C GLU A 620 -3.27 -16.64 29.46
N VAL A 621 -1.96 -16.74 29.23
CA VAL A 621 -1.39 -16.56 27.87
C VAL A 621 -1.84 -17.69 26.94
N ILE A 622 -1.98 -18.91 27.46
CA ILE A 622 -2.58 -20.03 26.74
C ILE A 622 -4.10 -19.86 26.61
N ASP A 623 -4.78 -19.29 27.61
CA ASP A 623 -6.22 -19.03 27.56
C ASP A 623 -6.55 -17.84 26.66
N ILE A 624 -5.64 -16.87 26.47
CA ILE A 624 -5.66 -15.82 25.43
C ILE A 624 -5.46 -16.45 24.03
N LEU A 625 -4.66 -17.53 23.94
CA LEU A 625 -4.55 -18.34 22.72
C LEU A 625 -5.80 -19.23 22.49
N GLN A 626 -6.47 -19.71 23.55
CA GLN A 626 -7.78 -20.40 23.52
C GLN A 626 -8.94 -19.42 23.32
N GLU A 627 -8.72 -18.16 23.65
CA GLU A 627 -9.56 -17.02 23.37
C GLU A 627 -9.64 -16.79 21.87
N SER A 628 -9.11 -17.63 20.97
CA SER A 628 -9.54 -17.62 19.57
C SER A 628 -11.07 -17.76 19.44
N LYS A 629 -11.76 -18.50 20.34
CA LYS A 629 -13.24 -18.60 20.33
C LYS A 629 -13.91 -17.35 20.90
N ALA A 630 -13.40 -16.83 22.01
CA ALA A 630 -13.86 -15.59 22.60
C ALA A 630 -13.43 -14.36 21.78
N ILE A 631 -12.40 -14.43 20.93
CA ILE A 631 -11.99 -13.46 19.92
C ILE A 631 -12.90 -13.58 18.70
N PHE A 632 -13.44 -14.76 18.35
CA PHE A 632 -14.49 -14.84 17.33
C PHE A 632 -15.81 -14.27 17.85
N GLN A 633 -16.16 -14.51 19.12
CA GLN A 633 -17.31 -13.90 19.78
C GLN A 633 -17.11 -12.40 19.99
N LEU A 634 -15.97 -11.97 20.52
CA LEU A 634 -15.55 -10.58 20.66
C LEU A 634 -15.36 -9.91 19.31
N ASN A 635 -14.92 -10.57 18.24
CA ASN A 635 -14.91 -9.99 16.90
C ASN A 635 -16.33 -9.88 16.34
N ARG A 636 -17.24 -10.82 16.67
CA ARG A 636 -18.64 -10.72 16.27
C ARG A 636 -19.36 -9.62 17.04
N ASP A 637 -19.06 -9.47 18.33
CA ASP A 637 -19.57 -8.44 19.23
C ASP A 637 -18.92 -7.09 18.93
N LEU A 638 -17.62 -7.03 18.61
CA LEU A 638 -16.93 -5.85 18.11
C LEU A 638 -17.48 -5.46 16.75
N LYS A 639 -17.79 -6.41 15.86
CA LYS A 639 -18.39 -6.11 14.56
C LYS A 639 -19.82 -5.60 14.73
N ALA A 640 -20.59 -6.18 15.65
CA ALA A 640 -21.93 -5.70 16.01
C ALA A 640 -21.86 -4.30 16.65
N LYS A 641 -20.94 -4.08 17.60
CA LYS A 641 -20.68 -2.79 18.26
C LYS A 641 -20.11 -1.76 17.30
N THR A 642 -19.28 -2.16 16.34
CA THR A 642 -18.76 -1.27 15.29
C THR A 642 -19.89 -0.85 14.37
N SER A 643 -20.77 -1.79 13.97
CA SER A 643 -21.96 -1.47 13.17
C SER A 643 -22.95 -0.58 13.95
N GLU A 644 -23.16 -0.83 15.24
CA GLU A 644 -24.00 -0.02 16.12
C GLU A 644 -23.38 1.38 16.32
N LEU A 645 -22.05 1.45 16.45
CA LEU A 645 -21.31 2.71 16.57
C LEU A 645 -21.31 3.48 15.24
N GLU A 646 -21.21 2.80 14.10
CA GLU A 646 -21.35 3.41 12.77
C GLU A 646 -22.76 3.96 12.59
N GLU A 647 -23.81 3.21 12.96
CA GLU A 647 -25.20 3.69 12.92
C GLU A 647 -25.43 4.85 13.90
N ALA A 648 -24.88 4.78 15.11
CA ALA A 648 -24.95 5.85 16.10
C ALA A 648 -24.17 7.10 15.66
N THR A 649 -23.01 6.92 15.03
CA THR A 649 -22.20 8.01 14.47
C THR A 649 -22.91 8.65 13.29
N GLU A 650 -23.56 7.87 12.43
CA GLU A 650 -24.36 8.42 11.33
C GLU A 650 -25.59 9.16 11.86
N LYS A 651 -26.27 8.63 12.88
CA LYS A 651 -27.35 9.34 13.60
C LYS A 651 -26.83 10.63 14.24
N LEU A 652 -25.64 10.62 14.86
CA LEU A 652 -25.00 11.80 15.44
C LEU A 652 -24.62 12.82 14.38
N ILE A 653 -24.06 12.41 13.23
CA ILE A 653 -23.73 13.31 12.12
C ILE A 653 -25.01 13.95 11.58
N ARG A 654 -26.08 13.18 11.37
CA ARG A 654 -27.38 13.71 10.94
C ARG A 654 -27.99 14.64 11.98
N ALA A 655 -27.89 14.31 13.27
CA ALA A 655 -28.37 15.16 14.35
C ALA A 655 -27.56 16.46 14.46
N ASN A 656 -26.23 16.38 14.31
CA ASN A 656 -25.35 17.54 14.35
C ASN A 656 -25.57 18.45 13.14
N ALA A 657 -25.73 17.88 11.94
CA ALA A 657 -26.09 18.64 10.74
C ALA A 657 -27.42 19.40 10.93
N ARG A 658 -28.44 18.75 11.50
CA ARG A 658 -29.71 19.41 11.86
C ARG A 658 -29.54 20.49 12.92
N LEU A 659 -28.74 20.23 13.96
CA LEU A 659 -28.45 21.22 15.00
C LEU A 659 -27.74 22.44 14.42
N GLN A 660 -26.83 22.22 13.48
CA GLN A 660 -26.10 23.29 12.82
C GLN A 660 -27.02 24.10 11.90
N GLU A 661 -27.92 23.44 11.16
CA GLU A 661 -28.99 24.10 10.40
C GLU A 661 -29.90 24.96 11.30
N TYR A 662 -30.32 24.44 12.47
CA TYR A 662 -31.07 25.24 13.45
C TYR A 662 -30.26 26.40 14.03
N SER A 663 -28.96 26.20 14.25
CA SER A 663 -28.05 27.24 14.73
C SER A 663 -27.95 28.37 13.71
N ASP A 664 -27.76 28.04 12.43
CA ASP A 664 -27.64 29.01 11.35
C ASP A 664 -28.94 29.83 11.19
N ILE A 665 -30.11 29.18 11.24
CA ILE A 665 -31.42 29.85 11.21
C ILE A 665 -31.60 30.77 12.42
N LYS A 666 -31.15 30.35 13.61
CA LYS A 666 -31.21 31.15 14.83
C LYS A 666 -30.30 32.38 14.76
N ASP A 667 -29.10 32.22 14.22
CA ASP A 667 -28.15 33.33 14.06
C ASP A 667 -28.65 34.33 13.02
N GLU A 668 -29.24 33.87 11.91
CA GLU A 668 -29.91 34.71 10.91
C GLU A 668 -31.11 35.48 11.51
N PHE A 669 -31.91 34.82 12.36
CA PHE A 669 -33.01 35.45 13.10
C PHE A 669 -32.50 36.58 14.01
N LEU A 670 -31.51 36.31 14.86
CA LEU A 670 -30.97 37.29 15.80
C LEU A 670 -30.35 38.48 15.07
N TYR A 671 -29.64 38.23 13.97
CA TYR A 671 -29.07 39.27 13.13
C TYR A 671 -30.16 40.19 12.56
N THR A 672 -31.20 39.61 11.97
CA THR A 672 -32.30 40.36 11.32
C THR A 672 -33.10 41.20 12.32
N VAL A 673 -33.48 40.61 13.47
CA VAL A 673 -34.21 41.33 14.53
C VAL A 673 -33.38 42.49 15.07
N THR A 674 -32.08 42.27 15.31
CA THR A 674 -31.19 43.32 15.81
C THR A 674 -31.09 44.47 14.81
N HIS A 675 -31.00 44.18 13.51
CA HIS A 675 -30.91 45.18 12.46
C HIS A 675 -32.20 46.01 12.32
N GLU A 676 -33.36 45.34 12.34
CA GLU A 676 -34.68 46.00 12.25
C GLU A 676 -35.03 46.83 13.49
N LEU A 677 -34.48 46.51 14.67
CA LEU A 677 -34.61 47.33 15.88
C LEU A 677 -33.62 48.51 15.89
N ARG A 678 -32.39 48.32 15.39
CA ARG A 678 -31.35 49.37 15.37
C ARG A 678 -31.72 50.53 14.46
N THR A 679 -32.35 50.24 13.32
CA THR A 679 -32.72 51.25 12.31
C THR A 679 -33.66 52.35 12.87
N PRO A 680 -34.84 52.04 13.42
CA PRO A 680 -35.73 53.04 14.02
C PRO A 680 -35.09 53.71 15.24
N LEU A 681 -34.34 52.98 16.07
CA LEU A 681 -33.66 53.54 17.23
C LEU A 681 -32.61 54.59 16.85
N THR A 682 -31.85 54.34 15.78
CA THR A 682 -30.85 55.29 15.26
C THR A 682 -31.53 56.54 14.69
N ALA A 683 -32.68 56.38 14.01
CA ALA A 683 -33.46 57.50 13.51
C ALA A 683 -34.04 58.37 14.64
N ILE A 684 -34.61 57.73 15.68
CA ILE A 684 -35.11 58.43 16.87
C ILE A 684 -33.99 59.21 17.55
N ARG A 685 -32.82 58.57 17.75
CA ARG A 685 -31.67 59.23 18.38
C ARG A 685 -31.19 60.43 17.56
N SER A 686 -31.02 60.26 16.25
CA SER A 686 -30.57 61.34 15.36
C SER A 686 -31.56 62.51 15.32
N GLN A 687 -32.87 62.25 15.28
CA GLN A 687 -33.88 63.29 15.30
C GLN A 687 -33.95 64.00 16.66
N ALA A 688 -33.79 63.26 17.76
CA ALA A 688 -33.71 63.83 19.10
C ALA A 688 -32.46 64.71 19.28
N GLU A 689 -31.30 64.27 18.77
CA GLU A 689 -30.05 65.04 18.75
C GLU A 689 -30.22 66.35 17.97
N LEU A 690 -30.80 66.30 16.76
CA LEU A 690 -31.07 67.50 15.95
C LEU A 690 -31.99 68.50 16.65
N VAL A 691 -33.07 68.04 17.30
CA VAL A 691 -33.99 68.90 18.05
C VAL A 691 -33.33 69.47 19.32
N HIS A 692 -32.35 68.76 19.89
CA HIS A 692 -31.65 69.17 21.10
C HIS A 692 -30.51 70.17 20.81
N GLU A 693 -29.74 69.96 19.73
CA GLU A 693 -28.58 70.78 19.37
C GLU A 693 -28.97 72.13 18.75
N ASP A 694 -30.07 72.19 17.98
CA ASP A 694 -30.53 73.43 17.35
C ASP A 694 -31.67 74.08 18.13
N SER A 695 -31.31 75.01 19.02
CA SER A 695 -32.25 75.78 19.84
C SER A 695 -33.06 76.83 19.06
N ASP A 696 -32.63 77.20 17.85
CA ASP A 696 -33.30 78.19 16.98
C ASP A 696 -34.09 77.52 15.84
N MET A 697 -34.25 76.19 15.88
CA MET A 697 -34.97 75.40 14.88
C MET A 697 -36.41 75.91 14.65
N PRO A 698 -36.85 76.10 13.39
CA PRO A 698 -38.22 76.47 13.06
C PRO A 698 -39.24 75.50 13.69
N LEU A 699 -40.36 76.07 14.17
CA LEU A 699 -41.39 75.31 14.89
C LEU A 699 -41.98 74.17 14.05
N GLU A 700 -42.06 74.37 12.73
CA GLU A 700 -42.53 73.38 11.75
C GLU A 700 -41.56 72.18 11.61
N ASP A 701 -40.25 72.43 11.51
CA ASP A 701 -39.22 71.37 11.43
C ASP A 701 -39.12 70.59 12.75
N ARG A 702 -39.22 71.28 13.89
CA ARG A 702 -39.24 70.64 15.21
C ARG A 702 -40.45 69.72 15.37
N GLN A 703 -41.62 70.15 14.90
CA GLN A 703 -42.83 69.34 14.93
C GLN A 703 -42.72 68.14 13.98
N MET A 704 -42.18 68.33 12.78
CA MET A 704 -41.91 67.24 11.83
C MET A 704 -40.98 66.17 12.42
N PHE A 705 -39.89 66.56 13.08
CA PHE A 705 -38.98 65.60 13.73
C PHE A 705 -39.63 64.89 14.92
N MET A 706 -40.45 65.58 15.73
CA MET A 706 -41.21 64.94 16.80
C MET A 706 -42.21 63.91 16.28
N GLU A 707 -42.97 64.25 15.23
CA GLU A 707 -43.91 63.32 14.59
C GLU A 707 -43.18 62.11 13.99
N ALA A 708 -42.01 62.32 13.39
CA ALA A 708 -41.17 61.24 12.89
C ALA A 708 -40.67 60.31 14.01
N MET A 709 -40.26 60.86 15.16
CA MET A 709 -39.86 60.06 16.33
C MET A 709 -41.02 59.21 16.87
N VAL A 710 -42.21 59.80 17.03
CA VAL A 710 -43.41 59.08 17.50
C VAL A 710 -43.73 57.90 16.57
N LYS A 711 -43.66 58.13 15.26
CA LYS A 711 -43.90 57.10 14.25
C LYS A 711 -42.87 55.96 14.31
N GLU A 712 -41.60 56.26 14.53
CA GLU A 712 -40.57 55.22 14.69
C GLU A 712 -40.70 54.46 16.02
N CYS A 713 -41.18 55.11 17.10
CA CYS A 713 -41.54 54.43 18.36
C CYS A 713 -42.71 53.45 18.20
N GLU A 714 -43.78 53.85 17.51
CA GLU A 714 -44.92 52.98 17.21
C GLU A 714 -44.50 51.78 16.34
N ARG A 715 -43.62 52.03 15.36
CA ARG A 715 -43.03 50.97 14.52
C ARG A 715 -42.20 49.98 15.36
N LEU A 716 -41.37 50.48 16.28
CA LEU A 716 -40.59 49.64 17.18
C LEU A 716 -41.50 48.78 18.07
N SER A 717 -42.55 49.39 18.65
CA SER A 717 -43.53 48.67 19.48
C SER A 717 -44.20 47.54 18.70
N THR A 718 -44.63 47.82 17.46
CA THR A 718 -45.24 46.82 16.57
C THR A 718 -44.28 45.67 16.25
N LEU A 719 -43.00 45.98 15.99
CA LEU A 719 -41.95 44.98 15.78
C LEU A 719 -41.76 44.07 16.99
N ILE A 720 -41.67 44.64 18.19
CA ILE A 720 -41.52 43.90 19.45
C ILE A 720 -42.72 42.99 19.68
N THR A 721 -43.95 43.51 19.54
CA THR A 721 -45.17 42.72 19.69
C THR A 721 -45.21 41.56 18.70
N ASN A 722 -44.83 41.77 17.44
CA ASN A 722 -44.79 40.71 16.43
C ASN A 722 -43.76 39.61 16.75
N VAL A 723 -42.59 39.97 17.29
CA VAL A 723 -41.57 39.00 17.72
C VAL A 723 -42.06 38.19 18.93
N LEU A 724 -42.71 38.83 19.90
CA LEU A 724 -43.29 38.17 21.07
C LEU A 724 -44.46 37.25 20.70
N ASP A 725 -45.35 37.68 19.81
CA ASP A 725 -46.45 36.84 19.32
C ASP A 725 -45.86 35.59 18.61
N LEU A 726 -44.81 35.76 17.81
CA LEU A 726 -44.16 34.64 17.12
C LEU A 726 -43.53 33.62 18.10
N GLU A 727 -42.84 34.09 19.14
CA GLU A 727 -42.26 33.23 20.19
C GLU A 727 -43.35 32.46 20.96
N LYS A 728 -44.48 33.11 21.25
CA LYS A 728 -45.64 32.45 21.88
C LYS A 728 -46.30 31.40 21.00
N PHE A 729 -46.34 31.63 19.68
CA PHE A 729 -46.85 30.64 18.72
C PHE A 729 -45.92 29.43 18.61
N GLU A 730 -44.60 29.62 18.62
CA GLU A 730 -43.62 28.52 18.52
C GLU A 730 -43.48 27.69 19.80
N SER A 731 -43.54 28.33 20.95
CA SER A 731 -43.53 27.64 22.24
C SER A 731 -44.83 26.86 22.52
N GLY A 732 -45.86 27.01 21.68
CA GLY A 732 -47.19 26.44 21.89
C GLY A 732 -47.92 27.01 23.10
N SER A 733 -47.39 28.09 23.69
CA SER A 733 -47.93 28.72 24.90
C SER A 733 -49.19 29.55 24.63
N GLN A 734 -49.40 29.95 23.37
CA GLN A 734 -50.60 30.68 22.95
C GLN A 734 -51.83 29.76 22.95
N LYS A 735 -52.86 30.11 23.72
CA LYS A 735 -54.18 29.46 23.66
C LYS A 735 -55.16 30.37 22.90
N LEU A 736 -55.98 29.78 22.03
CA LEU A 736 -57.06 30.49 21.34
C LEU A 736 -58.28 30.62 22.26
N THR A 737 -58.90 31.80 22.25
CA THR A 737 -60.19 32.01 22.91
C THR A 737 -61.29 31.88 21.87
N LEU A 738 -61.74 30.65 21.64
CA LEU A 738 -62.75 30.35 20.61
C LEU A 738 -64.14 30.76 21.09
N VAL A 739 -64.74 31.75 20.45
CA VAL A 739 -66.10 32.23 20.70
C VAL A 739 -66.93 32.06 19.42
N LYS A 740 -68.25 31.86 19.55
CA LYS A 740 -69.14 31.80 18.40
C LYS A 740 -69.31 33.22 17.84
N GLY A 741 -68.85 33.46 16.61
CA GLY A 741 -68.90 34.78 15.95
C GLY A 741 -69.30 34.68 14.48
N HIS A 742 -69.79 35.79 13.92
CA HIS A 742 -70.07 35.92 12.49
C HIS A 742 -68.86 36.53 11.79
N ILE A 743 -68.36 35.86 10.73
CA ILE A 743 -67.19 36.35 9.98
C ILE A 743 -67.46 37.72 9.33
N GLN A 744 -68.72 38.01 9.01
CA GLN A 744 -69.13 39.30 8.44
C GLN A 744 -68.79 40.46 9.38
N ASP A 745 -69.09 40.33 10.67
CA ASP A 745 -68.78 41.36 11.68
C ASP A 745 -67.26 41.62 11.75
N VAL A 746 -66.47 40.55 11.66
CA VAL A 746 -64.99 40.64 11.71
C VAL A 746 -64.44 41.32 10.46
N ILE A 747 -65.00 41.02 9.28
CA ILE A 747 -64.62 41.68 8.02
C ILE A 747 -64.99 43.17 8.07
N ASP A 748 -66.20 43.51 8.52
CA ASP A 748 -66.66 44.90 8.63
C ASP A 748 -65.81 45.71 9.62
N ASN A 749 -65.44 45.11 10.76
CA ASN A 749 -64.51 45.70 11.73
C ASN A 749 -63.13 45.92 11.12
N SER A 750 -62.63 44.96 10.34
CA SER A 750 -61.32 45.05 9.69
C SER A 750 -61.30 46.14 8.61
N ILE A 751 -62.36 46.27 7.82
CA ILE A 751 -62.51 47.33 6.82
C ILE A 751 -62.55 48.71 7.51
N ARG A 752 -63.31 48.83 8.62
CA ARG A 752 -63.35 50.07 9.41
C ARG A 752 -61.97 50.49 9.90
N ALA A 753 -61.16 49.55 10.36
CA ALA A 753 -59.81 49.82 10.87
C ALA A 753 -58.86 50.41 9.81
N VAL A 754 -59.04 50.07 8.53
CA VAL A 754 -58.20 50.57 7.43
C VAL A 754 -58.87 51.63 6.55
N LYS A 755 -60.08 52.08 6.92
CA LYS A 755 -60.91 53.00 6.11
C LYS A 755 -60.20 54.29 5.73
N GLN A 756 -59.48 54.90 6.66
CA GLN A 756 -58.74 56.14 6.41
C GLN A 756 -57.67 55.95 5.35
N LEU A 757 -56.89 54.86 5.44
CA LEU A 757 -55.83 54.53 4.47
C LEU A 757 -56.38 54.25 3.06
N ILE A 758 -57.57 53.66 2.97
CA ILE A 758 -58.27 53.45 1.70
C ILE A 758 -58.66 54.79 1.06
N GLN A 759 -59.16 55.74 1.87
CA GLN A 759 -59.54 57.07 1.40
C GLN A 759 -58.32 57.91 0.97
N ASP A 760 -57.25 57.89 1.77
CA ASP A 760 -56.01 58.63 1.50
C ASP A 760 -55.38 58.19 0.17
N LYS A 761 -55.45 56.89 -0.15
CA LYS A 761 -54.94 56.32 -1.41
C LYS A 761 -55.97 56.25 -2.54
N ARG A 762 -57.22 56.69 -2.32
CA ARG A 762 -58.33 56.62 -3.30
C ARG A 762 -58.55 55.23 -3.90
N ILE A 763 -58.49 54.20 -3.06
CA ILE A 763 -58.61 52.79 -3.47
C ILE A 763 -60.09 52.38 -3.49
N GLU A 764 -60.50 51.66 -4.54
CA GLU A 764 -61.82 51.05 -4.64
C GLU A 764 -61.84 49.72 -3.87
N LEU A 765 -62.53 49.69 -2.73
CA LEU A 765 -62.72 48.47 -1.94
C LEU A 765 -64.14 47.92 -2.12
N SER A 766 -64.26 46.67 -2.56
CA SER A 766 -65.52 45.94 -2.65
C SER A 766 -65.53 44.71 -1.73
N ALA A 767 -66.63 44.51 -1.02
CA ALA A 767 -66.85 43.34 -0.16
C ALA A 767 -68.07 42.56 -0.69
N ASP A 768 -67.83 41.32 -1.11
CA ASP A 768 -68.83 40.41 -1.66
C ASP A 768 -68.93 39.20 -0.71
N ILE A 769 -69.76 39.36 0.32
CA ILE A 769 -69.92 38.40 1.42
C ILE A 769 -71.25 37.70 1.23
N ASN A 770 -71.23 36.37 1.15
CA ASN A 770 -72.46 35.60 1.06
C ASN A 770 -73.28 35.78 2.37
N PRO A 771 -74.53 36.29 2.31
CA PRO A 771 -75.34 36.56 3.50
C PRO A 771 -75.77 35.30 4.27
N SER A 772 -75.59 34.10 3.70
CA SER A 772 -75.94 32.82 4.33
C SER A 772 -74.77 32.12 5.05
N ILE A 773 -73.68 32.82 5.36
CA ILE A 773 -72.55 32.23 6.10
C ILE A 773 -72.96 32.02 7.58
N PRO A 774 -72.94 30.78 8.09
CA PRO A 774 -73.28 30.51 9.49
C PRO A 774 -72.19 31.02 10.44
N ALA A 775 -72.57 31.30 11.69
CA ALA A 775 -71.61 31.59 12.75
C ALA A 775 -70.72 30.36 13.04
N CYS A 776 -69.41 30.57 13.18
CA CYS A 776 -68.46 29.53 13.53
C CYS A 776 -67.65 29.90 14.79
N PHE A 777 -66.97 28.91 15.37
CA PHE A 777 -66.09 29.13 16.51
C PHE A 777 -64.75 29.68 16.02
N MET A 778 -64.41 30.89 16.44
CA MET A 778 -63.15 31.55 16.11
C MET A 778 -62.68 32.41 17.27
N ASP A 779 -61.38 32.69 17.31
CA ASP A 779 -60.83 33.78 18.11
C ASP A 779 -60.98 35.07 17.30
N VAL A 780 -61.99 35.88 17.64
CA VAL A 780 -62.42 37.04 16.85
C VAL A 780 -61.28 38.04 16.68
N ASP A 781 -60.52 38.32 17.74
CA ASP A 781 -59.42 39.28 17.72
C ASP A 781 -58.28 38.80 16.84
N ARG A 782 -57.95 37.50 16.91
CA ARG A 782 -56.87 36.92 16.08
C ARG A 782 -57.27 36.82 14.61
N ILE A 783 -58.52 36.51 14.28
CA ILE A 783 -58.99 36.55 12.89
C ILE A 783 -59.06 37.98 12.36
N GLN A 784 -59.46 38.95 13.19
CA GLN A 784 -59.38 40.36 12.84
C GLN A 784 -57.92 40.79 12.56
N GLN A 785 -56.96 40.33 13.36
CA GLN A 785 -55.53 40.56 13.13
C GLN A 785 -55.07 39.99 11.77
N VAL A 786 -55.51 38.79 11.39
CA VAL A 786 -55.24 38.21 10.05
C VAL A 786 -55.77 39.13 8.96
N LEU A 787 -57.04 39.52 9.05
CA LEU A 787 -57.68 40.37 8.03
C LEU A 787 -57.01 41.75 7.91
N ILE A 788 -56.69 42.40 9.03
CA ILE A 788 -55.97 43.68 9.03
C ILE A 788 -54.58 43.53 8.41
N ASN A 789 -53.86 42.44 8.70
CA ASN A 789 -52.55 42.18 8.10
C ASN A 789 -52.62 41.94 6.60
N LEU A 790 -53.62 41.17 6.13
CA LEU A 790 -53.84 40.93 4.70
C LEU A 790 -54.26 42.20 3.98
N LEU A 791 -55.17 42.99 4.56
CA LEU A 791 -55.59 44.28 4.00
C LEU A 791 -54.46 45.30 3.97
N SER A 792 -53.67 45.39 5.04
CA SER A 792 -52.50 46.26 5.09
C SER A 792 -51.44 45.87 4.06
N ASN A 793 -51.30 44.57 3.76
CA ASN A 793 -50.42 44.11 2.68
C ASN A 793 -50.99 44.46 1.30
N ALA A 794 -52.29 44.22 1.05
CA ALA A 794 -52.95 44.61 -0.19
C ALA A 794 -52.81 46.13 -0.44
N LEU A 795 -53.09 46.96 0.57
CA LEU A 795 -52.95 48.42 0.51
C LEU A 795 -51.52 48.90 0.22
N LYS A 796 -50.49 48.11 0.57
CA LYS A 796 -49.09 48.45 0.29
C LYS A 796 -48.71 48.24 -1.17
N PHE A 797 -49.26 47.21 -1.81
CA PHE A 797 -48.83 46.73 -3.14
C PHE A 797 -49.84 46.98 -4.27
N VAL A 798 -51.05 47.42 -3.95
CA VAL A 798 -52.04 47.89 -4.92
C VAL A 798 -51.45 49.00 -5.82
N ASN A 799 -51.93 49.10 -7.06
CA ASN A 799 -51.46 50.13 -8.00
C ASN A 799 -51.79 51.54 -7.49
N ASP A 800 -50.87 52.49 -7.72
CA ASP A 800 -51.02 53.88 -7.26
C ASP A 800 -52.16 54.61 -8.00
N ASP A 801 -52.43 54.26 -9.27
CA ASP A 801 -53.54 54.78 -10.08
C ASP A 801 -54.61 53.69 -10.30
N GLY A 802 -55.83 53.89 -9.79
CA GLY A 802 -56.94 52.94 -9.96
C GLY A 802 -56.82 51.67 -9.12
N GLY A 803 -56.28 51.77 -7.90
CA GLY A 803 -56.12 50.63 -7.00
C GLY A 803 -57.44 49.96 -6.62
N GLN A 804 -57.50 48.63 -6.69
CA GLN A 804 -58.69 47.84 -6.39
C GLN A 804 -58.37 46.74 -5.38
N ILE A 805 -59.21 46.62 -4.36
CA ILE A 805 -59.17 45.53 -3.37
C ILE A 805 -60.56 44.89 -3.30
N LYS A 806 -60.62 43.56 -3.47
CA LYS A 806 -61.85 42.78 -3.35
C LYS A 806 -61.75 41.76 -2.23
N ILE A 807 -62.69 41.79 -1.30
CA ILE A 807 -62.85 40.77 -0.26
C ILE A 807 -64.05 39.90 -0.64
N THR A 808 -63.85 38.58 -0.65
CA THR A 808 -64.96 37.62 -0.84
C THR A 808 -64.99 36.63 0.29
N ALA A 809 -66.17 36.31 0.80
CA ALA A 809 -66.35 35.23 1.78
C ALA A 809 -67.53 34.35 1.40
N TYR A 810 -67.32 33.03 1.43
CA TYR A 810 -68.35 32.04 1.13
C TYR A 810 -68.06 30.71 1.83
N VAL A 811 -69.09 29.88 1.99
CA VAL A 811 -68.94 28.52 2.50
C VAL A 811 -68.45 27.60 1.38
N LEU A 812 -67.37 26.87 1.65
CA LEU A 812 -66.82 25.84 0.78
C LEU A 812 -66.60 24.57 1.61
N ASP A 813 -67.30 23.50 1.23
CA ASP A 813 -67.36 22.23 1.96
C ASP A 813 -67.76 22.44 3.43
N ASN A 814 -66.87 22.15 4.37
CA ASN A 814 -67.08 22.31 5.81
C ASN A 814 -66.28 23.49 6.40
N SER A 815 -65.96 24.49 5.57
CA SER A 815 -65.16 25.66 5.96
C SER A 815 -65.69 26.95 5.32
N ILE A 816 -65.42 28.07 5.97
CA ILE A 816 -65.58 29.40 5.39
C ILE A 816 -64.28 29.71 4.66
N LYS A 817 -64.34 29.96 3.36
CA LYS A 817 -63.20 30.44 2.57
C LYS A 817 -63.31 31.96 2.43
N ILE A 818 -62.25 32.65 2.81
CA ILE A 818 -62.11 34.10 2.70
C ILE A 818 -60.97 34.39 1.74
N ASN A 819 -61.20 35.28 0.77
CA ASN A 819 -60.19 35.73 -0.17
C ASN A 819 -60.04 37.25 -0.07
N VAL A 820 -58.79 37.71 0.00
CA VAL A 820 -58.42 39.13 -0.13
C VAL A 820 -57.62 39.25 -1.43
N SER A 821 -58.18 39.95 -2.40
CA SER A 821 -57.62 40.10 -3.75
C SER A 821 -57.23 41.56 -4.02
N ASP A 822 -56.07 41.80 -4.62
CA ASP A 822 -55.63 43.12 -5.10
C ASP A 822 -55.29 43.10 -6.60
N ASN A 823 -55.11 44.29 -7.17
CA ASN A 823 -54.65 44.51 -8.56
C ASN A 823 -53.18 44.95 -8.66
N GLY A 824 -52.36 44.65 -7.65
CA GLY A 824 -50.92 44.98 -7.62
C GLY A 824 -50.05 44.12 -8.56
N PRO A 825 -48.72 44.12 -8.40
CA PRO A 825 -47.77 43.45 -9.30
C PRO A 825 -47.77 41.91 -9.23
N GLY A 826 -48.53 41.31 -8.31
CA GLY A 826 -48.56 39.86 -8.08
C GLY A 826 -47.34 39.32 -7.33
N VAL A 827 -47.35 38.02 -7.01
CA VAL A 827 -46.23 37.31 -6.37
C VAL A 827 -45.64 36.25 -7.33
N PRO A 828 -44.33 36.28 -7.62
CA PRO A 828 -43.64 35.30 -8.46
C PRO A 828 -43.84 33.86 -7.98
N GLN A 829 -43.96 32.90 -8.89
CA GLN A 829 -44.29 31.51 -8.57
C GLN A 829 -43.28 30.84 -7.62
N GLU A 830 -41.99 31.19 -7.73
CA GLU A 830 -40.90 30.74 -6.86
C GLU A 830 -41.05 31.24 -5.41
N ASP A 831 -41.61 32.45 -5.23
CA ASP A 831 -41.73 33.11 -3.94
C ASP A 831 -43.00 32.69 -3.19
N ARG A 832 -44.04 32.18 -3.89
CA ARG A 832 -45.36 31.84 -3.32
C ARG A 832 -45.32 30.88 -2.13
N LYS A 833 -44.33 30.00 -2.05
CA LYS A 833 -44.16 29.08 -0.90
C LYS A 833 -43.42 29.74 0.27
N LEU A 834 -42.55 30.69 -0.02
CA LEU A 834 -41.62 31.31 0.93
C LEU A 834 -42.21 32.58 1.57
N ILE A 835 -43.21 33.23 0.96
CA ILE A 835 -43.83 34.46 1.51
C ILE A 835 -44.50 34.31 2.88
N PHE A 836 -44.79 33.08 3.31
CA PHE A 836 -45.31 32.80 4.64
C PHE A 836 -44.21 32.39 5.63
N ASP A 837 -42.97 32.32 5.17
CA ASP A 837 -41.80 32.08 6.01
C ASP A 837 -41.39 33.39 6.69
N LYS A 838 -40.79 33.25 7.86
CA LYS A 838 -40.45 34.39 8.71
C LYS A 838 -39.40 35.25 8.03
N PHE A 839 -39.55 36.57 8.11
CA PHE A 839 -38.59 37.55 7.59
C PHE A 839 -38.36 37.47 6.08
N TYR A 840 -39.11 36.62 5.37
CA TYR A 840 -38.98 36.50 3.94
C TYR A 840 -39.48 37.79 3.27
N GLN A 841 -38.62 38.34 2.40
CA GLN A 841 -38.91 39.48 1.55
C GLN A 841 -38.54 39.10 0.11
N ALA A 842 -39.47 39.29 -0.83
CA ALA A 842 -39.23 38.97 -2.24
C ALA A 842 -38.02 39.75 -2.79
N LYS A 843 -37.11 39.04 -3.48
CA LYS A 843 -35.80 39.58 -3.92
C LYS A 843 -35.89 40.70 -4.96
N ASN A 844 -37.03 40.86 -5.64
CA ASN A 844 -37.24 41.80 -6.74
C ASN A 844 -38.03 43.06 -6.36
N GLN A 845 -37.89 43.59 -5.13
CA GLN A 845 -38.46 44.89 -4.79
C GLN A 845 -37.67 46.03 -5.45
N THR A 846 -38.27 46.71 -6.44
CA THR A 846 -37.71 47.85 -7.16
C THR A 846 -37.28 48.99 -6.23
N LYS A 847 -35.96 49.31 -6.19
CA LYS A 847 -35.22 50.56 -5.83
C LYS A 847 -35.72 51.56 -4.76
N ARG A 848 -36.86 51.38 -4.11
CA ARG A 848 -37.33 52.12 -2.93
C ARG A 848 -37.24 51.20 -1.72
N LYS A 849 -36.77 51.72 -0.58
CA LYS A 849 -36.53 50.97 0.68
C LYS A 849 -37.60 49.90 0.96
N PRO A 850 -37.22 48.71 1.44
CA PRO A 850 -38.16 47.62 1.74
C PRO A 850 -39.22 48.10 2.74
N LYS A 851 -40.51 47.92 2.40
CA LYS A 851 -41.66 48.35 3.21
C LYS A 851 -42.30 47.17 3.96
N GLY A 852 -41.61 46.62 4.95
CA GLY A 852 -42.21 45.63 5.86
C GLY A 852 -41.21 44.86 6.72
N THR A 853 -41.72 44.24 7.78
CA THR A 853 -40.93 43.46 8.75
C THR A 853 -40.78 41.98 8.36
N GLY A 854 -41.48 41.53 7.31
CA GLY A 854 -41.52 40.12 6.88
C GLY A 854 -42.22 39.17 7.86
N LEU A 855 -42.85 39.68 8.93
CA LEU A 855 -43.47 38.87 9.98
C LEU A 855 -44.99 38.69 9.84
N GLY A 856 -45.68 39.63 9.19
CA GLY A 856 -47.14 39.67 9.18
C GLY A 856 -47.80 38.43 8.56
N LEU A 857 -47.29 37.92 7.43
CA LEU A 857 -47.85 36.73 6.77
C LEU A 857 -47.52 35.43 7.51
N ALA A 858 -46.35 35.36 8.16
CA ALA A 858 -46.00 34.23 9.03
C ALA A 858 -46.93 34.14 10.25
N ILE A 859 -47.25 35.28 10.87
CA ILE A 859 -48.25 35.37 11.95
C ILE A 859 -49.63 34.93 11.45
N CYS A 860 -50.04 35.36 10.24
CA CYS A 860 -51.31 34.94 9.65
C CYS A 860 -51.38 33.41 9.49
N LYS A 861 -50.30 32.80 8.98
CA LYS A 861 -50.21 31.34 8.83
C LYS A 861 -50.35 30.62 10.17
N ASN A 862 -49.66 31.06 11.21
CA ASN A 862 -49.77 30.45 12.54
C ASN A 862 -51.19 30.57 13.12
N ILE A 863 -51.80 31.76 13.06
CA ILE A 863 -53.18 31.97 13.55
C ILE A 863 -54.16 31.04 12.82
N ILE A 864 -54.10 30.99 11.49
CA ILE A 864 -55.01 30.16 10.69
C ILE A 864 -54.78 28.67 10.95
N GLN A 865 -53.53 28.23 11.09
CA GLN A 865 -53.21 26.83 11.41
C GLN A 865 -53.70 26.42 12.81
N MET A 866 -53.62 27.30 13.81
CA MET A 866 -54.19 27.05 15.14
C MET A 866 -55.72 26.92 15.10
N HIS A 867 -56.38 27.62 14.17
CA HIS A 867 -57.81 27.45 13.88
C HIS A 867 -58.11 26.19 13.03
N LYS A 868 -57.12 25.33 12.79
CA LYS A 868 -57.20 24.13 11.91
C LYS A 868 -57.56 24.48 10.45
N GLY A 869 -57.28 25.71 10.04
CA GLY A 869 -57.47 26.22 8.69
C GLY A 869 -56.23 26.08 7.81
N LYS A 870 -56.33 26.56 6.57
CA LYS A 870 -55.20 26.68 5.63
C LYS A 870 -55.17 28.10 5.06
N ILE A 871 -53.98 28.64 4.83
CA ILE A 871 -53.76 29.91 4.11
C ILE A 871 -52.82 29.66 2.93
N TRP A 872 -53.10 30.27 1.78
CA TRP A 872 -52.30 30.15 0.56
C TRP A 872 -52.49 31.36 -0.34
N ILE A 873 -51.73 31.40 -1.44
CA ILE A 873 -51.74 32.50 -2.40
C ILE A 873 -52.03 31.98 -3.81
N GLU A 874 -52.81 32.75 -4.56
CA GLU A 874 -53.25 32.50 -5.92
C GLU A 874 -53.15 33.80 -6.74
N GLU A 875 -53.29 33.68 -8.06
CA GLU A 875 -53.42 34.84 -8.93
C GLU A 875 -54.81 35.47 -8.76
N SER A 876 -54.84 36.79 -8.65
CA SER A 876 -56.08 37.56 -8.57
C SER A 876 -56.69 37.71 -9.95
N SER A 877 -58.01 37.57 -10.04
CA SER A 877 -58.77 37.96 -11.23
C SER A 877 -58.70 39.47 -11.53
N LEU A 878 -58.17 40.28 -10.60
CA LEU A 878 -57.89 41.70 -10.79
C LEU A 878 -56.48 41.96 -11.36
N GLY A 879 -55.69 40.92 -11.65
CA GLY A 879 -54.33 41.02 -12.20
C GLY A 879 -53.19 40.99 -11.16
N GLY A 880 -53.51 41.13 -9.86
CA GLY A 880 -52.52 41.11 -8.77
C GLY A 880 -52.55 39.85 -7.92
N THR A 881 -52.52 40.01 -6.60
CA THR A 881 -52.41 38.90 -5.65
C THR A 881 -53.76 38.52 -5.04
N ARG A 882 -54.06 37.22 -4.90
CA ARG A 882 -55.16 36.72 -4.08
C ARG A 882 -54.61 35.89 -2.92
N VAL A 883 -54.75 36.37 -1.70
CA VAL A 883 -54.47 35.57 -0.50
C VAL A 883 -55.79 34.95 -0.02
N SER A 884 -55.82 33.63 0.08
CA SER A 884 -56.99 32.84 0.45
C SER A 884 -56.74 32.13 1.77
N PHE A 885 -57.71 32.13 2.69
CA PHE A 885 -57.66 31.29 3.89
C PHE A 885 -58.99 30.62 4.21
N THR A 886 -58.94 29.50 4.93
CA THR A 886 -60.12 28.75 5.38
C THR A 886 -60.24 28.73 6.90
N LEU A 887 -61.48 28.80 7.39
CA LEU A 887 -61.84 28.56 8.78
C LEU A 887 -62.87 27.42 8.85
N PRO A 888 -62.62 26.33 9.57
CA PRO A 888 -63.58 25.23 9.67
C PRO A 888 -64.86 25.67 10.40
N LEU A 889 -66.01 25.22 9.92
CA LEU A 889 -67.31 25.50 10.56
C LEU A 889 -67.44 24.81 11.93
N TYR A 890 -66.79 23.65 12.07
CA TYR A 890 -66.71 22.88 13.30
C TYR A 890 -65.26 22.64 13.68
N ILE A 891 -64.82 23.21 14.81
CA ILE A 891 -63.55 22.83 15.43
C ILE A 891 -63.83 21.60 16.28
N GLN A 892 -63.54 20.40 15.75
CA GLN A 892 -63.61 19.17 16.54
C GLN A 892 -62.67 19.33 17.75
N LYS A 893 -63.22 19.25 18.96
CA LYS A 893 -62.49 19.31 20.22
C LYS A 893 -61.49 18.15 20.21
N SER A 894 -60.22 18.42 19.90
CA SER A 894 -59.16 17.44 20.11
C SER A 894 -58.94 17.36 21.62
N ILE A 895 -59.17 16.17 22.17
CA ILE A 895 -58.81 15.81 23.55
C ILE A 895 -57.32 16.01 23.76
#